data_AF-A0A2V3JE81-F1
#
_entry.id   AF-A0A2V3JE81-F1
#
_cell.length_a   1.000
_cell.length_b   1.000
_cell.length_c   1.000
_cell.angle_alpha   90.00
_cell.angle_beta   90.00
_cell.angle_gamma   90.00
#
_symmetry.space_group_name_H-M   'P 1'
#
loop_
_entity.id
_entity.type
_entity.pdbx_description
1 polymer ?
#
loop_
_entity_poly.entity_id
_entity_poly.type
_entity_poly.pdbx_seq_one_letter_code
_entity_poly.pdbx_strand_id
1 'polypeptide(L)'
;MACSPHDVYPVLEFEKEEDTIFEVTRDLPVEIDVEDTGSLEGLGEWLATNKYDVVHITGHADIDKEGNPFFWMEDEEGLSVQVTPLQLWEKLRLNMPRLVFLSGCRTGEAPEHVAALSFAHHLVAGHVSTVIGWGLPVSDTGARCAAKTLYFDLSRGEDILNAVLRTRSELFKHYPGDWSLLRLFSDGTPLDVPLVQRGQKKRPKLRALQYAYLVNSQVKVLERGFIGRRRQIQQGLRCLRKDTNKVGLLLHGTGGLGKSCLAGKFCERLKDHVLIIVHGKLNAVTFREALKDGFIRARDDEGLKILEEHEEIPYIIRWLCSSSFQNRPYLIVLDDFEKNMPEAEEGVIEISPEAVPILETLLRYLPYTDKMTQLIITSRYTFTLTSGGVDLVRERLEHIGLTSFRDADERKKVSQLEHIASYPVPEIKQQLIEAGRGNPGLMEALNALVEEMKDAEIDTLLCEAKGKQEEFVQELVLRKLLETQQETFQTFLRRSAVYRLPVQKEGIELVCEGDGLKDWESEAEKAVRLGLMEVNRTRSDYVRYWVTPLIREDIFGDLPEEERRQLHQAAVSYYQSILSASRYGYDPVSGAELIEHALEAGLDDIAIEEGGSRFLPYLRNTLAYKEALAQGHNILSHISEPKKGAQFAKFAFELGWIHHDMGDARQAISYYEQALSIDKAVYGDRHPTVAAMLNNIGGAWYALGNAKKAITYYEQALSIDKAVYGDRHPTVATRLNNIGSAWYALGDSQRAKECFQQAYDIFREFYGDEHPSTRTVKEWLNRV
;
A
#
# COMPACT_ATOMS: atom_id res chain seq x y z
N MET A 1 -19.48 20.12 -12.64
CA MET A 1 -19.94 18.86 -12.02
C MET A 1 -20.87 18.17 -13.01
N ALA A 2 -20.61 16.89 -13.32
CA ALA A 2 -21.45 16.09 -14.21
C ALA A 2 -22.15 14.96 -13.44
N CYS A 3 -23.45 14.80 -13.65
CA CYS A 3 -24.28 13.79 -12.99
C CYS A 3 -24.78 12.78 -14.03
N SER A 4 -24.39 11.51 -13.88
CA SER A 4 -24.67 10.38 -14.77
C SER A 4 -24.96 9.08 -13.97
N PRO A 5 -26.10 8.97 -13.27
CA PRO A 5 -26.41 7.79 -12.47
C PRO A 5 -26.61 6.53 -13.32
N HIS A 6 -26.31 5.35 -12.76
CA HIS A 6 -26.30 4.06 -13.49
C HIS A 6 -27.65 3.67 -14.10
N ASP A 7 -28.77 4.11 -13.52
CA ASP A 7 -30.12 3.69 -13.93
C ASP A 7 -30.95 4.81 -14.56
N VAL A 8 -30.32 5.91 -14.96
CA VAL A 8 -31.01 7.03 -15.63
C VAL A 8 -30.67 7.03 -17.11
N TYR A 9 -31.71 6.89 -17.94
CA TYR A 9 -31.61 6.81 -19.38
C TYR A 9 -32.30 7.98 -20.07
N PRO A 10 -31.80 8.41 -21.25
CA PRO A 10 -30.63 7.91 -21.96
C PRO A 10 -29.30 8.22 -21.24
N VAL A 11 -28.28 7.38 -21.41
CA VAL A 11 -26.93 7.69 -20.94
C VAL A 11 -26.38 8.81 -21.83
N LEU A 12 -26.19 10.00 -21.27
CA LEU A 12 -25.65 11.15 -22.00
C LEU A 12 -24.15 11.31 -21.74
N GLU A 13 -23.45 11.86 -22.71
CA GLU A 13 -22.00 12.05 -22.66
C GLU A 13 -21.64 13.36 -21.92
N PHE A 14 -22.14 13.51 -20.69
CA PHE A 14 -21.99 14.75 -19.89
C PHE A 14 -20.53 15.17 -19.67
N GLU A 15 -19.60 14.21 -19.61
CA GLU A 15 -18.16 14.46 -19.52
C GLU A 15 -17.62 15.19 -20.78
N LYS A 16 -18.27 15.05 -21.94
CA LYS A 16 -17.90 15.80 -23.15
C LYS A 16 -18.27 17.27 -23.06
N GLU A 17 -19.31 17.63 -22.31
CA GLU A 17 -19.65 19.04 -22.03
C GLU A 17 -18.57 19.67 -21.17
N GLU A 18 -18.12 18.97 -20.12
CA GLU A 18 -16.98 19.39 -19.30
C GLU A 18 -15.70 19.55 -20.12
N ASP A 19 -15.35 18.57 -20.96
CA ASP A 19 -14.21 18.64 -21.87
C ASP A 19 -14.28 19.86 -22.79
N THR A 20 -15.48 20.15 -23.32
CA THR A 20 -15.70 21.28 -24.22
C THR A 20 -15.42 22.60 -23.51
N ILE A 21 -15.89 22.73 -22.26
CA ILE A 21 -15.62 23.91 -21.44
C ILE A 21 -14.12 24.05 -21.21
N PHE A 22 -13.43 22.98 -20.80
CA PHE A 22 -11.98 23.01 -20.59
C PHE A 22 -11.20 23.42 -21.83
N GLU A 23 -11.61 22.92 -23.00
CA GLU A 23 -10.93 23.21 -24.26
C GLU A 23 -10.99 24.69 -24.61
N VAL A 24 -12.17 25.31 -24.47
CA VAL A 24 -12.36 26.73 -24.84
C VAL A 24 -11.83 27.71 -23.81
N THR A 25 -11.65 27.29 -22.55
CA THR A 25 -11.12 28.14 -21.48
C THR A 25 -9.64 27.93 -21.19
N ARG A 26 -8.99 26.99 -21.87
CA ARG A 26 -7.60 26.54 -21.61
C ARG A 26 -6.59 27.68 -21.45
N ASP A 27 -6.67 28.69 -22.31
CA ASP A 27 -5.73 29.82 -22.36
C ASP A 27 -6.31 31.11 -21.78
N LEU A 28 -7.46 31.03 -21.11
CA LEU A 28 -8.17 32.16 -20.53
C LEU A 28 -7.91 32.27 -19.02
N PRO A 29 -8.06 33.46 -18.41
CA PRO A 29 -7.68 33.72 -17.02
C PRO A 29 -8.74 33.25 -16.01
N VAL A 30 -9.27 32.04 -16.19
CA VAL A 30 -10.28 31.42 -15.34
C VAL A 30 -9.77 30.14 -14.69
N GLU A 31 -10.31 29.84 -13.52
CA GLU A 31 -10.08 28.61 -12.78
C GLU A 31 -11.33 27.74 -12.86
N ILE A 32 -11.14 26.44 -13.11
CA ILE A 32 -12.23 25.47 -13.22
C ILE A 32 -11.86 24.29 -12.35
N ASP A 33 -12.75 23.94 -11.43
CA ASP A 33 -12.68 22.73 -10.63
C ASP A 33 -13.80 21.77 -11.02
N VAL A 34 -13.53 20.47 -10.87
CA VAL A 34 -14.47 19.40 -11.19
C VAL A 34 -14.72 18.61 -9.93
N GLU A 35 -15.96 18.68 -9.46
CA GLU A 35 -16.50 17.77 -8.46
C GLU A 35 -16.76 16.41 -9.14
N ASP A 36 -16.21 15.34 -8.59
CA ASP A 36 -16.06 14.03 -9.25
C ASP A 36 -16.95 12.93 -8.70
N THR A 37 -17.63 13.16 -7.58
CA THR A 37 -18.63 12.21 -7.08
C THR A 37 -19.91 12.29 -7.88
N GLY A 38 -20.20 13.47 -8.46
CA GLY A 38 -21.50 13.90 -8.97
C GLY A 38 -22.61 13.74 -7.94
N SER A 39 -22.26 13.86 -6.65
CA SER A 39 -23.16 13.81 -5.51
C SER A 39 -23.39 15.17 -4.89
N LEU A 40 -24.58 15.32 -4.30
CA LEU A 40 -24.95 16.54 -3.58
C LEU A 40 -24.04 16.80 -2.36
N GLU A 41 -23.60 15.73 -1.69
CA GLU A 41 -22.69 15.83 -0.55
C GLU A 41 -21.31 16.32 -0.98
N GLY A 42 -20.74 15.71 -2.04
CA GLY A 42 -19.47 16.15 -2.62
C GLY A 42 -19.52 17.62 -3.03
N LEU A 43 -20.56 18.06 -3.74
CA LEU A 43 -20.76 19.48 -4.06
C LEU A 43 -20.77 20.37 -2.81
N GLY A 44 -21.42 19.91 -1.74
CA GLY A 44 -21.47 20.60 -0.45
C GLY A 44 -20.10 20.76 0.21
N GLU A 45 -19.27 19.72 0.20
CA GLU A 45 -17.91 19.76 0.77
C GLU A 45 -17.01 20.78 0.06
N TRP A 46 -17.09 20.82 -1.28
CA TRP A 46 -16.36 21.79 -2.09
C TRP A 46 -16.81 23.22 -1.79
N LEU A 47 -18.12 23.47 -1.74
CA LEU A 47 -18.68 24.79 -1.45
C LEU A 47 -18.45 25.24 0.00
N ALA A 48 -18.31 24.31 0.94
CA ALA A 48 -17.99 24.63 2.34
C ALA A 48 -16.59 25.22 2.51
N THR A 49 -15.66 24.88 1.61
CA THR A 49 -14.23 25.20 1.72
C THR A 49 -13.76 26.20 0.67
N ASN A 50 -14.44 26.30 -0.48
CA ASN A 50 -14.03 27.12 -1.62
C ASN A 50 -15.13 28.09 -2.05
N LYS A 51 -14.73 29.17 -2.72
CA LYS A 51 -15.64 30.17 -3.29
C LYS A 51 -15.62 30.09 -4.81
N TYR A 52 -16.81 29.97 -5.40
CA TYR A 52 -16.99 29.90 -6.85
C TYR A 52 -17.90 31.02 -7.34
N ASP A 53 -17.51 31.67 -8.44
CA ASP A 53 -18.36 32.66 -9.12
C ASP A 53 -19.47 31.96 -9.94
N VAL A 54 -19.14 30.80 -10.50
CA VAL A 54 -20.04 29.98 -11.33
C VAL A 54 -20.08 28.55 -10.81
N VAL A 55 -21.28 28.01 -10.62
CA VAL A 55 -21.50 26.57 -10.38
C VAL A 55 -22.25 25.99 -11.57
N HIS A 56 -21.64 25.00 -12.24
CA HIS A 56 -22.26 24.30 -13.37
C HIS A 56 -22.55 22.85 -13.00
N ILE A 57 -23.81 22.48 -13.15
CA ILE A 57 -24.31 21.14 -12.93
C ILE A 57 -24.95 20.66 -14.23
N THR A 58 -24.33 19.66 -14.87
CA THR A 58 -24.87 18.98 -16.04
C THR A 58 -25.41 17.61 -15.64
N GLY A 59 -26.52 17.18 -16.23
CA GLY A 59 -27.20 15.95 -15.85
C GLY A 59 -28.66 15.91 -16.28
N HIS A 60 -29.39 14.92 -15.78
CA HIS A 60 -30.83 14.79 -16.03
C HIS A 60 -31.63 15.56 -14.98
N ALA A 61 -32.70 16.21 -15.42
CA ALA A 61 -33.69 16.81 -14.54
C ALA A 61 -35.08 16.55 -15.09
N ASP A 62 -36.04 16.47 -14.18
CA ASP A 62 -37.40 16.12 -14.53
C ASP A 62 -38.40 16.71 -13.53
N ILE A 63 -39.69 16.50 -13.77
CA ILE A 63 -40.79 16.93 -12.92
C ILE A 63 -41.59 15.68 -12.55
N ASP A 64 -41.83 15.48 -11.26
CA ASP A 64 -42.61 14.32 -10.78
C ASP A 64 -44.11 14.45 -11.14
N LYS A 65 -44.90 13.43 -10.79
CA LYS A 65 -46.34 13.39 -11.11
C LYS A 65 -47.13 14.46 -10.36
N GLU A 66 -46.60 14.92 -9.25
CA GLU A 66 -47.16 15.94 -8.36
C GLU A 66 -46.78 17.37 -8.81
N GLY A 67 -45.91 17.51 -9.81
CA GLY A 67 -45.48 18.79 -10.35
C GLY A 67 -44.24 19.37 -9.66
N ASN A 68 -43.54 18.60 -8.83
CA ASN A 68 -42.31 19.05 -8.18
C ASN A 68 -41.10 18.81 -9.10
N PRO A 69 -40.31 19.84 -9.39
CA PRO A 69 -39.09 19.67 -10.18
C PRO A 69 -37.99 19.03 -9.32
N PHE A 70 -37.17 18.19 -9.94
CA PHE A 70 -36.01 17.58 -9.30
C PHE A 70 -34.86 17.38 -10.30
N PHE A 71 -33.65 17.18 -9.79
CA PHE A 71 -32.44 16.92 -10.56
C PHE A 71 -31.90 15.53 -10.17
N TRP A 72 -31.57 14.70 -11.14
CA TRP A 72 -30.93 13.41 -10.91
C TRP A 72 -29.44 13.62 -10.65
N MET A 73 -29.03 13.39 -9.40
CA MET A 73 -27.63 13.30 -9.00
C MET A 73 -27.28 11.86 -8.66
N GLU A 74 -26.01 11.62 -8.32
CA GLU A 74 -25.55 10.33 -7.83
C GLU A 74 -25.28 10.36 -6.32
N ASP A 75 -25.35 9.21 -5.67
CA ASP A 75 -24.67 9.03 -4.40
C ASP A 75 -23.18 8.64 -4.62
N GLU A 76 -22.43 8.46 -3.52
CA GLU A 76 -21.02 8.02 -3.61
C GLU A 76 -20.84 6.66 -4.31
N GLU A 77 -21.91 5.90 -4.47
CA GLU A 77 -21.96 4.57 -5.06
C GLU A 77 -22.46 4.59 -6.52
N GLY A 78 -22.78 5.77 -7.06
CA GLY A 78 -23.23 5.98 -8.43
C GLY A 78 -24.69 5.62 -8.70
N LEU A 79 -25.49 5.41 -7.65
CA LEU A 79 -26.94 5.20 -7.75
C LEU A 79 -27.66 6.53 -7.88
N SER A 80 -28.85 6.51 -8.50
CA SER A 80 -29.64 7.71 -8.74
C SER A 80 -30.27 8.27 -7.46
N VAL A 81 -30.14 9.57 -7.27
CA VAL A 81 -30.75 10.33 -6.18
C VAL A 81 -31.52 11.50 -6.77
N GLN A 82 -32.79 11.65 -6.40
CA GLN A 82 -33.57 12.83 -6.74
C GLN A 82 -33.23 13.96 -5.78
N VAL A 83 -32.67 15.04 -6.32
CA VAL A 83 -32.32 16.24 -5.57
C VAL A 83 -33.34 17.33 -5.86
N THR A 84 -33.99 17.82 -4.82
CA THR A 84 -34.93 18.93 -4.90
C THR A 84 -34.22 20.29 -4.96
N PRO A 85 -34.90 21.36 -5.42
CA PRO A 85 -34.33 22.71 -5.41
C PRO A 85 -33.89 23.16 -4.02
N LEU A 86 -34.64 22.82 -2.97
CA LEU A 86 -34.31 23.18 -1.59
C LEU A 86 -33.01 22.50 -1.14
N GLN A 87 -32.87 21.20 -1.39
CA GLN A 87 -31.66 20.45 -1.05
C GLN A 87 -30.42 20.98 -1.78
N LEU A 88 -30.55 21.34 -3.06
CA LEU A 88 -29.44 21.97 -3.78
C LEU A 88 -29.11 23.36 -3.22
N TRP A 89 -30.13 24.17 -2.94
CA TRP A 89 -29.96 25.49 -2.35
C TRP A 89 -29.23 25.45 -0.99
N GLU A 90 -29.52 24.45 -0.14
CA GLU A 90 -28.86 24.28 1.15
C GLU A 90 -27.34 24.08 1.03
N LYS A 91 -26.87 23.50 -0.07
CA LYS A 91 -25.44 23.38 -0.37
C LYS A 91 -24.89 24.66 -0.99
N LEU A 92 -25.60 25.25 -1.95
CA LEU A 92 -25.20 26.52 -2.59
C LEU A 92 -25.02 27.65 -1.56
N ARG A 93 -25.88 27.75 -0.53
CA ARG A 93 -25.80 28.80 0.51
C ARG A 93 -24.56 28.76 1.39
N LEU A 94 -23.80 27.67 1.38
CA LEU A 94 -22.50 27.61 2.06
C LEU A 94 -21.53 28.65 1.47
N ASN A 95 -21.58 28.82 0.14
CA ASN A 95 -20.86 29.86 -0.57
C ASN A 95 -21.57 30.21 -1.88
N MET A 96 -22.43 31.23 -1.82
CA MET A 96 -23.39 31.54 -2.89
C MET A 96 -22.69 32.01 -4.18
N PRO A 97 -22.85 31.29 -5.31
CA PRO A 97 -22.28 31.72 -6.58
C PRO A 97 -23.09 32.86 -7.21
N ARG A 98 -22.45 33.65 -8.06
CA ARG A 98 -23.13 34.69 -8.85
C ARG A 98 -23.97 34.11 -9.97
N LEU A 99 -23.56 32.95 -10.50
CA LEU A 99 -24.24 32.26 -11.57
C LEU A 99 -24.32 30.75 -11.27
N VAL A 100 -25.51 30.18 -11.38
CA VAL A 100 -25.71 28.73 -11.44
C VAL A 100 -26.17 28.35 -12.84
N PHE A 101 -25.43 27.48 -13.51
CA PHE A 101 -25.87 26.89 -14.78
C PHE A 101 -26.34 25.46 -14.55
N LEU A 102 -27.64 25.24 -14.64
CA LEU A 102 -28.27 23.92 -14.59
C LEU A 102 -28.46 23.40 -16.01
N SER A 103 -27.43 22.72 -16.53
CA SER A 103 -27.45 22.08 -17.85
C SER A 103 -28.18 20.73 -17.78
N GLY A 104 -29.45 20.78 -17.40
CA GLY A 104 -30.35 19.63 -17.41
C GLY A 104 -31.68 20.01 -18.07
N CYS A 105 -32.26 19.05 -18.80
CA CYS A 105 -33.56 19.20 -19.44
C CYS A 105 -34.63 19.65 -18.42
N ARG A 106 -35.60 20.46 -18.84
CA ARG A 106 -36.76 20.86 -18.01
C ARG A 106 -36.44 21.67 -16.74
N THR A 107 -35.18 22.02 -16.46
CA THR A 107 -34.79 22.85 -15.29
C THR A 107 -35.43 24.25 -15.26
N GLY A 108 -35.77 24.78 -16.44
CA GLY A 108 -36.48 26.04 -16.64
C GLY A 108 -37.97 25.88 -16.99
N GLU A 109 -38.52 24.67 -16.96
CA GLU A 109 -39.92 24.37 -17.27
C GLU A 109 -40.82 24.64 -16.05
N ALA A 110 -41.93 25.36 -16.26
CA ALA A 110 -42.95 25.53 -15.23
C ALA A 110 -44.07 24.48 -15.47
N PRO A 111 -44.47 23.69 -14.46
CA PRO A 111 -45.52 22.68 -14.61
C PRO A 111 -46.87 23.30 -15.04
N GLU A 112 -47.65 22.60 -15.88
CA GLU A 112 -48.87 23.15 -16.50
C GLU A 112 -50.04 23.41 -15.51
N HIS A 113 -50.05 22.83 -14.30
CA HIS A 113 -51.27 22.75 -13.48
C HIS A 113 -51.23 23.28 -12.04
N VAL A 114 -50.19 23.99 -11.59
CA VAL A 114 -50.20 24.70 -10.30
C VAL A 114 -49.40 26.00 -10.46
N ALA A 115 -49.51 26.95 -9.54
CA ALA A 115 -48.56 28.07 -9.36
C ALA A 115 -47.13 27.59 -9.00
N ALA A 116 -46.70 26.45 -9.56
CA ALA A 116 -45.45 25.79 -9.32
C ALA A 116 -44.34 26.49 -10.11
N LEU A 117 -43.29 26.84 -9.38
CA LEU A 117 -42.08 27.44 -9.93
C LEU A 117 -41.23 26.35 -10.61
N SER A 118 -40.51 26.69 -11.68
CA SER A 118 -39.51 25.77 -12.23
C SER A 118 -38.40 25.50 -11.22
N PHE A 119 -37.53 24.51 -11.49
CA PHE A 119 -36.35 24.26 -10.65
C PHE A 119 -35.53 25.55 -10.45
N ALA A 120 -35.20 26.22 -11.56
CA ALA A 120 -34.42 27.46 -11.54
C ALA A 120 -35.11 28.62 -10.78
N HIS A 121 -36.44 28.76 -10.89
CA HIS A 121 -37.18 29.78 -10.15
C HIS A 121 -37.12 29.57 -8.63
N HIS A 122 -37.16 28.33 -8.14
CA HIS A 122 -37.03 28.05 -6.72
C HIS A 122 -35.66 28.50 -6.18
N LEU A 123 -34.59 28.29 -6.95
CA LEU A 123 -33.26 28.75 -6.57
C LEU A 123 -33.16 30.28 -6.52
N VAL A 124 -33.73 30.99 -7.50
CA VAL A 124 -33.78 32.46 -7.51
C VAL A 124 -34.63 32.99 -6.35
N ALA A 125 -35.76 32.34 -6.06
CA ALA A 125 -36.59 32.67 -4.88
C ALA A 125 -35.82 32.45 -3.55
N GLY A 126 -34.85 31.54 -3.54
CA GLY A 126 -33.89 31.33 -2.46
C GLY A 126 -32.70 32.30 -2.46
N HIS A 127 -32.73 33.39 -3.25
CA HIS A 127 -31.67 34.40 -3.37
C HIS A 127 -30.39 33.94 -4.10
N VAL A 128 -30.47 32.93 -4.97
CA VAL A 128 -29.42 32.72 -5.98
C VAL A 128 -29.54 33.84 -7.02
N SER A 129 -28.48 34.64 -7.18
CA SER A 129 -28.53 35.87 -8.00
C SER A 129 -28.94 35.63 -9.44
N THR A 130 -28.43 34.56 -10.06
CA THR A 130 -28.72 34.25 -11.46
C THR A 130 -28.65 32.74 -11.70
N VAL A 131 -29.65 32.22 -12.41
CA VAL A 131 -29.72 30.82 -12.83
C VAL A 131 -29.97 30.73 -14.32
N ILE A 132 -29.19 29.91 -15.02
CA ILE A 132 -29.45 29.51 -16.41
C ILE A 132 -29.96 28.08 -16.40
N GLY A 133 -30.98 27.79 -17.21
CA GLY A 133 -31.53 26.44 -17.36
C GLY A 133 -32.30 26.26 -18.66
N TRP A 134 -32.75 25.03 -18.91
CA TRP A 134 -33.44 24.64 -20.14
C TRP A 134 -34.95 24.50 -19.90
N GLY A 135 -35.75 25.23 -20.67
CA GLY A 135 -37.20 25.27 -20.53
C GLY A 135 -37.93 24.03 -21.02
N LEU A 136 -37.28 23.22 -21.86
CA LEU A 136 -37.76 21.94 -22.39
C LEU A 136 -36.52 21.04 -22.64
N PRO A 137 -36.69 19.76 -23.00
CA PRO A 137 -35.58 18.90 -23.37
C PRO A 137 -34.75 19.49 -24.53
N VAL A 138 -33.42 19.43 -24.39
CA VAL A 138 -32.42 19.96 -25.34
C VAL A 138 -31.57 18.82 -25.90
N SER A 139 -31.03 18.99 -27.12
CA SER A 139 -30.08 18.02 -27.68
C SER A 139 -28.70 18.10 -27.00
N ASP A 140 -27.99 16.98 -26.87
CA ASP A 140 -26.60 16.95 -26.32
C ASP A 140 -25.63 17.84 -27.10
N THR A 141 -25.81 17.97 -28.41
CA THR A 141 -25.00 18.85 -29.25
C THR A 141 -25.35 20.32 -29.02
N GLY A 142 -26.63 20.64 -28.86
CA GLY A 142 -27.10 21.98 -28.49
C GLY A 142 -26.62 22.41 -27.10
N ALA A 143 -26.76 21.55 -26.09
CA ALA A 143 -26.29 21.81 -24.72
C ALA A 143 -24.77 22.07 -24.68
N ARG A 144 -23.97 21.22 -25.34
CA ARG A 144 -22.52 21.42 -25.47
C ARG A 144 -22.16 22.70 -26.22
N CYS A 145 -22.87 23.03 -27.29
CA CYS A 145 -22.68 24.29 -28.01
C CYS A 145 -22.98 25.49 -27.11
N ALA A 146 -24.02 25.41 -26.28
CA ALA A 146 -24.38 26.46 -25.35
C ALA A 146 -23.29 26.67 -24.29
N ALA A 147 -22.85 25.59 -23.65
CA ALA A 147 -21.76 25.62 -22.68
C ALA A 147 -20.47 26.18 -23.31
N LYS A 148 -20.11 25.71 -24.51
CA LYS A 148 -18.94 26.20 -25.26
C LYS A 148 -18.95 27.72 -25.40
N THR A 149 -20.03 28.27 -25.96
CA THR A 149 -20.13 29.71 -26.27
C THR A 149 -20.21 30.53 -24.99
N LEU A 150 -21.02 30.09 -24.02
CA LEU A 150 -21.21 30.78 -22.75
C LEU A 150 -19.89 30.91 -21.99
N TYR A 151 -19.15 29.81 -21.82
CA TYR A 151 -17.88 29.84 -21.09
C TYR A 151 -16.79 30.58 -21.84
N PHE A 152 -16.75 30.50 -23.17
CA PHE A 152 -15.81 31.27 -23.97
C PHE A 152 -15.98 32.78 -23.76
N ASP A 153 -17.21 33.28 -23.78
CA ASP A 153 -17.51 34.71 -23.62
C ASP A 153 -17.28 35.17 -22.15
N LEU A 154 -17.83 34.44 -21.17
CA LEU A 154 -17.65 34.77 -19.74
C LEU A 154 -16.16 34.83 -19.37
N SER A 155 -15.37 33.89 -19.86
CA SER A 155 -13.94 33.79 -19.55
C SER A 155 -13.09 34.92 -20.17
N ARG A 156 -13.64 35.65 -21.14
CA ARG A 156 -13.00 36.82 -21.78
C ARG A 156 -13.42 38.15 -21.14
N GLY A 157 -14.24 38.09 -20.09
CA GLY A 157 -14.73 39.28 -19.38
C GLY A 157 -15.97 39.90 -20.02
N GLU A 158 -16.74 39.15 -20.81
CA GLU A 158 -18.11 39.53 -21.11
C GLU A 158 -19.00 39.35 -19.88
N ASP A 159 -20.06 40.15 -19.78
CA ASP A 159 -21.06 40.03 -18.73
C ASP A 159 -22.07 38.90 -19.01
N ILE A 160 -22.85 38.53 -18.00
CA ILE A 160 -23.74 37.35 -18.06
C ILE A 160 -24.82 37.56 -19.13
N LEU A 161 -25.37 38.77 -19.23
CA LEU A 161 -26.44 39.05 -20.18
C LEU A 161 -25.94 38.93 -21.62
N ASN A 162 -24.82 39.56 -21.93
CA ASN A 162 -24.23 39.53 -23.27
C ASN A 162 -23.76 38.12 -23.66
N ALA A 163 -23.17 37.37 -22.73
CA ALA A 163 -22.77 35.98 -22.97
C ALA A 163 -23.99 35.08 -23.29
N VAL A 164 -25.11 35.24 -22.57
CA VAL A 164 -26.35 34.49 -22.86
C VAL A 164 -26.95 34.89 -24.22
N LEU A 165 -26.96 36.18 -24.57
CA LEU A 165 -27.45 36.66 -25.86
C LEU A 165 -26.62 36.10 -27.03
N ARG A 166 -25.29 36.10 -26.90
CA ARG A 166 -24.38 35.47 -27.87
C ARG A 166 -24.63 33.98 -27.99
N THR A 167 -24.77 33.29 -26.86
CA THR A 167 -25.08 31.86 -26.81
C THR A 167 -26.37 31.53 -27.55
N ARG A 168 -27.45 32.28 -27.30
CA ARG A 168 -28.72 32.12 -28.03
C ARG A 168 -28.56 32.40 -29.53
N SER A 169 -27.79 33.41 -29.91
CA SER A 169 -27.53 33.71 -31.32
C SER A 169 -26.78 32.57 -32.01
N GLU A 170 -25.86 31.90 -31.33
CA GLU A 170 -25.08 30.80 -31.89
C GLU A 170 -25.92 29.53 -32.01
N LEU A 171 -26.72 29.23 -30.97
CA LEU A 171 -27.73 28.19 -31.03
C LEU A 171 -28.72 28.43 -32.17
N PHE A 172 -29.18 29.66 -32.39
CA PHE A 172 -30.12 29.96 -33.47
C PHE A 172 -29.55 29.61 -34.86
N LYS A 173 -28.24 29.81 -35.08
CA LYS A 173 -27.58 29.51 -36.35
C LYS A 173 -27.40 28.01 -36.59
N HIS A 174 -26.99 27.27 -35.56
CA HIS A 174 -26.54 25.88 -35.70
C HIS A 174 -27.54 24.84 -35.18
N TYR A 175 -28.39 25.24 -34.23
CA TYR A 175 -29.36 24.40 -33.53
C TYR A 175 -30.69 25.18 -33.34
N PRO A 176 -31.39 25.53 -34.43
CA PRO A 176 -32.56 26.43 -34.39
C PRO A 176 -33.76 25.89 -33.59
N GLY A 177 -33.77 24.60 -33.21
CA GLY A 177 -34.74 24.03 -32.28
C GLY A 177 -34.44 24.32 -30.81
N ASP A 178 -33.18 24.59 -30.46
CA ASP A 178 -32.71 24.63 -29.07
C ASP A 178 -32.55 26.06 -28.52
N TRP A 179 -32.34 27.06 -29.38
CA TRP A 179 -31.99 28.44 -28.95
C TRP A 179 -33.03 29.09 -28.02
N SER A 180 -34.31 28.81 -28.25
CA SER A 180 -35.43 29.37 -27.48
C SER A 180 -35.63 28.66 -26.14
N LEU A 181 -35.00 27.49 -25.97
CA LEU A 181 -35.09 26.67 -24.78
C LEU A 181 -34.18 27.17 -23.65
N LEU A 182 -33.05 27.81 -23.98
CA LEU A 182 -32.12 28.36 -22.98
C LEU A 182 -32.76 29.57 -22.28
N ARG A 183 -33.02 29.48 -20.98
CA ARG A 183 -33.67 30.51 -20.16
C ARG A 183 -32.71 31.07 -19.11
N LEU A 184 -32.88 32.35 -18.80
CA LEU A 184 -32.13 33.08 -17.79
C LEU A 184 -33.12 33.58 -16.72
N PHE A 185 -32.85 33.26 -15.47
CA PHE A 185 -33.63 33.64 -14.29
C PHE A 185 -32.74 34.49 -13.39
N SER A 186 -33.27 35.58 -12.83
CA SER A 186 -32.51 36.50 -11.98
C SER A 186 -33.40 37.07 -10.88
N ASP A 187 -32.81 37.35 -9.73
CA ASP A 187 -33.46 38.02 -8.59
C ASP A 187 -33.47 39.57 -8.74
N GLY A 188 -32.95 40.09 -9.85
CA GLY A 188 -32.76 41.51 -10.11
C GLY A 188 -31.34 42.02 -9.86
N THR A 189 -30.41 41.15 -9.44
CA THR A 189 -28.98 41.49 -9.36
C THR A 189 -28.45 41.90 -10.75
N PRO A 190 -27.63 42.98 -10.86
CA PRO A 190 -27.10 43.44 -12.14
C PRO A 190 -26.31 42.34 -12.89
N LEU A 191 -26.71 42.10 -14.14
CA LEU A 191 -26.14 41.08 -15.02
C LEU A 191 -25.02 41.60 -15.93
N ASP A 192 -24.81 42.92 -15.94
CA ASP A 192 -23.87 43.69 -16.78
C ASP A 192 -22.48 43.84 -16.13
N VAL A 193 -22.26 43.22 -14.96
CA VAL A 193 -20.98 43.20 -14.28
C VAL A 193 -20.21 41.93 -14.66
N PRO A 194 -19.07 42.04 -15.39
CA PRO A 194 -18.27 40.90 -15.79
C PRO A 194 -17.83 40.02 -14.62
N LEU A 195 -17.70 38.72 -14.87
CA LEU A 195 -17.14 37.77 -13.91
C LEU A 195 -15.60 37.82 -13.91
N VAL A 196 -15.00 38.07 -15.08
CA VAL A 196 -13.55 38.19 -15.25
C VAL A 196 -13.17 39.65 -15.46
N GLN A 197 -12.20 40.14 -14.70
CA GLN A 197 -11.71 41.51 -14.83
C GLN A 197 -10.76 41.66 -16.03
N ARG A 198 -10.83 42.79 -16.73
CA ARG A 198 -9.84 43.11 -17.78
C ARG A 198 -8.43 43.15 -17.19
N GLY A 199 -7.52 42.37 -17.78
CA GLY A 199 -6.13 42.26 -17.32
C GLY A 199 -5.91 41.23 -16.21
N GLN A 200 -6.94 40.46 -15.81
CA GLN A 200 -6.78 39.33 -14.90
C GLN A 200 -5.75 38.34 -15.44
N LYS A 201 -4.75 38.01 -14.64
CA LYS A 201 -3.75 36.99 -14.98
C LYS A 201 -4.26 35.61 -14.59
N LYS A 202 -3.93 34.62 -15.41
CA LYS A 202 -4.14 33.20 -15.08
C LYS A 202 -3.38 32.89 -13.79
N ARG A 203 -4.06 32.32 -12.80
CA ARG A 203 -3.40 31.80 -11.59
C ARG A 203 -2.76 30.45 -11.92
N PRO A 204 -1.54 30.15 -11.43
CA PRO A 204 -0.98 28.81 -11.51
C PRO A 204 -1.91 27.84 -10.75
N LYS A 205 -2.30 26.73 -11.38
CA LYS A 205 -3.15 25.72 -10.75
C LYS A 205 -2.36 24.99 -9.66
N LEU A 206 -2.84 25.03 -8.41
CA LEU A 206 -2.43 24.05 -7.39
C LEU A 206 -3.30 22.80 -7.55
N ARG A 207 -3.00 21.98 -8.56
CA ARG A 207 -3.62 20.66 -8.75
C ARG A 207 -2.70 19.50 -8.38
N ALA A 208 -1.56 19.77 -7.76
CA ALA A 208 -0.63 18.73 -7.33
C ALA A 208 -1.38 17.75 -6.42
N LEU A 209 -1.40 16.47 -6.81
CA LEU A 209 -1.84 15.40 -5.94
C LEU A 209 -0.95 15.42 -4.70
N GLN A 210 -1.54 15.70 -3.55
CA GLN A 210 -0.83 15.66 -2.28
C GLN A 210 -1.01 14.27 -1.71
N TYR A 211 0.11 13.59 -1.49
CA TYR A 211 0.14 12.29 -0.87
C TYR A 211 0.81 12.41 0.49
N ALA A 212 0.23 11.76 1.48
CA ALA A 212 0.96 11.35 2.67
C ALA A 212 1.34 9.89 2.50
N TYR A 213 2.43 9.50 3.14
CA TYR A 213 2.72 8.11 3.33
C TYR A 213 2.28 7.71 4.71
N LEU A 214 1.84 6.47 4.88
CA LEU A 214 1.61 6.00 6.23
C LEU A 214 2.91 5.98 7.03
N VAL A 215 2.77 6.19 8.33
CA VAL A 215 3.90 6.19 9.25
C VAL A 215 4.63 4.85 9.10
N ASN A 216 5.93 4.90 8.85
CA ASN A 216 6.79 3.74 8.63
C ASN A 216 6.50 2.90 7.36
N SER A 217 5.82 3.44 6.35
CA SER A 217 5.43 2.72 5.12
C SER A 217 5.87 3.42 3.83
N GLN A 218 5.99 2.65 2.74
CA GLN A 218 6.10 3.12 1.34
C GLN A 218 4.74 3.44 0.72
N VAL A 219 3.63 3.17 1.42
CA VAL A 219 2.29 3.29 0.85
C VAL A 219 1.79 4.73 0.86
N LYS A 220 1.56 5.25 -0.35
CA LYS A 220 0.94 6.56 -0.60
C LYS A 220 -0.56 6.50 -0.33
N VAL A 221 -1.02 7.38 0.54
CA VAL A 221 -2.42 7.72 0.74
C VAL A 221 -2.64 9.12 0.16
N LEU A 222 -3.64 9.25 -0.70
CA LEU A 222 -4.02 10.55 -1.23
C LEU A 222 -4.58 11.41 -0.08
N GLU A 223 -3.95 12.54 0.21
CA GLU A 223 -4.49 13.53 1.14
C GLU A 223 -5.41 14.52 0.44
N ARG A 224 -5.00 15.00 -0.74
CA ARG A 224 -5.76 15.97 -1.54
C ARG A 224 -5.51 15.80 -3.03
N GLY A 225 -6.56 15.95 -3.83
CA GLY A 225 -6.50 15.98 -5.30
C GLY A 225 -7.38 14.93 -5.96
N PHE A 226 -7.27 14.80 -7.28
CA PHE A 226 -8.21 14.08 -8.14
C PHE A 226 -7.56 12.95 -8.95
N ILE A 227 -8.09 11.72 -8.87
CA ILE A 227 -7.49 10.52 -9.50
C ILE A 227 -8.13 10.17 -10.87
N GLY A 228 -9.26 10.75 -11.27
CA GLY A 228 -9.81 10.51 -12.62
C GLY A 228 -10.36 9.10 -12.85
N ARG A 229 -11.11 8.53 -11.89
CA ARG A 229 -11.60 7.12 -11.93
C ARG A 229 -12.95 6.90 -11.27
N ARG A 230 -13.89 7.82 -11.51
CA ARG A 230 -15.19 7.86 -10.83
C ARG A 230 -15.92 6.52 -10.83
N ARG A 231 -16.01 5.84 -11.98
CA ARG A 231 -16.75 4.57 -12.11
C ARG A 231 -16.12 3.43 -11.33
N GLN A 232 -14.79 3.33 -11.35
CA GLN A 232 -14.04 2.36 -10.57
C GLN A 232 -14.20 2.62 -9.06
N ILE A 233 -14.19 3.89 -8.63
CA ILE A 233 -14.44 4.27 -7.23
C ILE A 233 -15.85 3.84 -6.81
N GLN A 234 -16.86 4.19 -7.59
CA GLN A 234 -18.26 3.83 -7.32
C GLN A 234 -18.45 2.30 -7.26
N GLN A 235 -17.87 1.56 -8.21
CA GLN A 235 -17.88 0.09 -8.22
C GLN A 235 -17.24 -0.48 -6.95
N GLY A 236 -16.06 0.02 -6.58
CA GLY A 236 -15.35 -0.42 -5.38
C GLY A 236 -16.12 -0.12 -4.10
N LEU A 237 -16.71 1.08 -3.98
CA LEU A 237 -17.51 1.45 -2.81
C LEU A 237 -18.78 0.61 -2.66
N ARG A 238 -19.47 0.28 -3.77
CA ARG A 238 -20.60 -0.66 -3.74
C ARG A 238 -20.18 -2.02 -3.20
N CYS A 239 -19.06 -2.55 -3.67
CA CYS A 239 -18.54 -3.81 -3.17
C CYS A 239 -18.18 -3.71 -1.68
N LEU A 240 -17.44 -2.68 -1.28
CA LEU A 240 -16.98 -2.52 0.09
C LEU A 240 -18.15 -2.31 1.07
N ARG A 241 -19.16 -1.50 0.72
CA ARG A 241 -20.26 -1.15 1.64
C ARG A 241 -21.47 -2.08 1.58
N LYS A 242 -21.82 -2.64 0.42
CA LYS A 242 -23.10 -3.37 0.23
C LYS A 242 -22.96 -4.85 -0.09
N ASP A 243 -21.92 -5.27 -0.82
CA ASP A 243 -21.82 -6.66 -1.28
C ASP A 243 -21.32 -7.59 -0.17
N THR A 244 -22.22 -8.24 0.56
CA THR A 244 -21.88 -9.17 1.65
C THR A 244 -21.14 -10.43 1.21
N ASN A 245 -21.11 -10.76 -0.09
CA ASN A 245 -20.38 -11.93 -0.59
C ASN A 245 -18.89 -11.66 -0.76
N LYS A 246 -18.52 -10.40 -1.00
CA LYS A 246 -17.16 -9.95 -1.22
C LYS A 246 -16.54 -9.44 0.07
N VAL A 247 -15.27 -9.76 0.31
CA VAL A 247 -14.51 -9.25 1.47
C VAL A 247 -13.70 -8.00 1.12
N GLY A 248 -13.57 -7.69 -0.17
CA GLY A 248 -12.59 -6.71 -0.60
C GLY A 248 -12.45 -6.52 -2.11
N LEU A 249 -11.39 -5.82 -2.50
CA LEU A 249 -11.08 -5.45 -3.88
C LEU A 249 -9.72 -6.00 -4.32
N LEU A 250 -9.62 -6.39 -5.59
CA LEU A 250 -8.36 -6.57 -6.31
C LEU A 250 -8.23 -5.47 -7.37
N LEU A 251 -7.33 -4.52 -7.13
CA LEU A 251 -7.00 -3.44 -8.05
C LEU A 251 -5.80 -3.89 -8.90
N HIS A 252 -6.01 -4.05 -10.21
CA HIS A 252 -4.97 -4.61 -11.09
C HIS A 252 -4.72 -3.78 -12.36
N GLY A 253 -3.50 -3.83 -12.89
CA GLY A 253 -3.07 -3.08 -14.07
C GLY A 253 -1.57 -2.78 -14.07
N THR A 254 -1.01 -2.31 -15.19
CA THR A 254 0.43 -2.00 -15.32
C THR A 254 0.93 -0.99 -14.27
N GLY A 255 2.26 -0.97 -14.05
CA GLY A 255 2.92 0.01 -13.19
C GLY A 255 2.60 1.45 -13.63
N GLY A 256 2.54 2.40 -12.70
CA GLY A 256 2.27 3.82 -13.05
C GLY A 256 0.81 4.17 -13.39
N LEU A 257 -0.09 3.19 -13.54
CA LEU A 257 -1.51 3.48 -13.74
C LEU A 257 -2.20 4.09 -12.52
N GLY A 258 -1.61 4.14 -11.33
CA GLY A 258 -2.26 4.74 -10.14
C GLY A 258 -3.18 3.78 -9.38
N LYS A 259 -2.78 2.50 -9.27
CA LYS A 259 -3.45 1.49 -8.42
C LYS A 259 -3.42 1.90 -6.94
N SER A 260 -2.25 2.22 -6.43
CA SER A 260 -2.06 2.67 -5.04
C SER A 260 -2.76 4.00 -4.77
N CYS A 261 -2.83 4.90 -5.78
CA CYS A 261 -3.64 6.12 -5.68
C CYS A 261 -5.12 5.78 -5.47
N LEU A 262 -5.67 4.86 -6.27
CA LEU A 262 -7.06 4.42 -6.13
C LEU A 262 -7.31 3.72 -4.79
N ALA A 263 -6.40 2.87 -4.31
CA ALA A 263 -6.45 2.28 -2.97
C ALA A 263 -6.48 3.36 -1.88
N GLY A 264 -5.64 4.39 -2.00
CA GLY A 264 -5.63 5.56 -1.10
C GLY A 264 -6.97 6.29 -1.09
N LYS A 265 -7.66 6.41 -2.23
CA LYS A 265 -9.00 7.02 -2.29
C LYS A 265 -10.04 6.19 -1.54
N PHE A 266 -9.97 4.86 -1.59
CA PHE A 266 -10.83 4.01 -0.77
C PHE A 266 -10.52 4.18 0.72
N CYS A 267 -9.26 4.32 1.10
CA CYS A 267 -8.87 4.59 2.48
C CYS A 267 -9.44 5.93 2.99
N GLU A 268 -9.41 6.98 2.16
CA GLU A 268 -10.04 8.29 2.47
C GLU A 268 -11.55 8.16 2.69
N ARG A 269 -12.25 7.37 1.86
CA ARG A 269 -13.70 7.13 1.97
C ARG A 269 -14.10 6.19 3.10
N LEU A 270 -13.15 5.41 3.61
CA LEU A 270 -13.28 4.51 4.75
C LEU A 270 -12.48 5.03 5.96
N LYS A 271 -12.45 6.35 6.18
CA LYS A 271 -11.66 7.03 7.22
C LYS A 271 -11.85 6.51 8.65
N ASP A 272 -12.97 5.85 8.94
CA ASP A 272 -13.25 5.27 10.25
C ASP A 272 -12.50 3.94 10.49
N HIS A 273 -11.94 3.32 9.43
CA HIS A 273 -11.19 2.08 9.52
C HIS A 273 -9.72 2.34 9.88
N VAL A 274 -9.19 1.55 10.81
CA VAL A 274 -7.76 1.54 11.07
C VAL A 274 -7.05 0.72 9.99
N LEU A 275 -6.07 1.32 9.33
CA LEU A 275 -5.36 0.66 8.24
C LEU A 275 -4.36 -0.37 8.79
N ILE A 276 -4.31 -1.56 8.20
CA ILE A 276 -3.25 -2.57 8.37
C ILE A 276 -2.61 -2.75 7.00
N ILE A 277 -1.34 -2.41 6.86
CA ILE A 277 -0.72 -2.36 5.53
C ILE A 277 0.50 -3.26 5.45
N VAL A 278 0.51 -4.12 4.42
CA VAL A 278 1.70 -4.87 4.00
C VAL A 278 2.09 -4.39 2.62
N HIS A 279 3.34 -3.97 2.47
CA HIS A 279 3.91 -3.60 1.18
C HIS A 279 4.91 -4.67 0.72
N GLY A 280 4.76 -5.16 -0.50
CA GLY A 280 5.63 -6.16 -1.11
C GLY A 280 5.36 -7.58 -0.60
N LYS A 281 6.39 -8.21 -0.01
CA LYS A 281 6.33 -9.62 0.40
C LYS A 281 5.36 -9.84 1.57
N LEU A 282 4.40 -10.73 1.40
CA LEU A 282 3.44 -11.19 2.41
C LEU A 282 3.95 -12.51 3.01
N ASN A 283 4.38 -12.46 4.27
CA ASN A 283 4.77 -13.63 5.04
C ASN A 283 4.43 -13.44 6.52
N ALA A 284 4.74 -14.44 7.35
CA ALA A 284 4.41 -14.38 8.77
C ALA A 284 5.01 -13.16 9.49
N VAL A 285 6.20 -12.70 9.10
CA VAL A 285 6.87 -11.53 9.69
C VAL A 285 6.17 -10.24 9.30
N THR A 286 6.04 -10.00 8.00
CA THR A 286 5.54 -8.72 7.47
C THR A 286 4.08 -8.51 7.86
N PHE A 287 3.28 -9.58 7.87
CA PHE A 287 1.89 -9.50 8.28
C PHE A 287 1.75 -9.31 9.80
N ARG A 288 2.56 -10.00 10.63
CA ARG A 288 2.54 -9.84 12.10
C ARG A 288 2.91 -8.42 12.52
N GLU A 289 3.96 -7.84 11.92
CA GLU A 289 4.35 -6.46 12.22
C GLU A 289 3.31 -5.45 11.73
N ALA A 290 2.67 -5.68 10.58
CA ALA A 290 1.57 -4.84 10.10
C ALA A 290 0.35 -4.89 11.04
N LEU A 291 -0.01 -6.07 11.56
CA LEU A 291 -1.05 -6.23 12.58
C LEU A 291 -0.69 -5.48 13.87
N LYS A 292 0.54 -5.67 14.36
CA LYS A 292 1.04 -5.01 15.58
C LYS A 292 0.95 -3.49 15.47
N ASP A 293 1.44 -2.92 14.38
CA ASP A 293 1.32 -1.47 14.11
C ASP A 293 -0.14 -1.01 14.07
N GLY A 294 -0.99 -1.74 13.33
CA GLY A 294 -2.43 -1.47 13.24
C GLY A 294 -3.11 -1.48 14.61
N PHE A 295 -2.83 -2.47 15.45
CA PHE A 295 -3.42 -2.59 16.79
C PHE A 295 -2.91 -1.53 17.76
N ILE A 296 -1.62 -1.15 17.69
CA ILE A 296 -1.07 -0.03 18.47
C ILE A 296 -1.79 1.27 18.10
N ARG A 297 -1.94 1.55 16.79
CA ARG A 297 -2.65 2.74 16.32
C ARG A 297 -4.13 2.73 16.70
N ALA A 298 -4.77 1.57 16.68
CA ALA A 298 -6.15 1.38 17.11
C ALA A 298 -6.32 1.45 18.64
N ARG A 299 -5.25 1.30 19.43
CA ARG A 299 -5.32 1.00 20.87
C ARG A 299 -6.16 -0.25 21.14
N ASP A 300 -5.80 -1.34 20.46
CA ASP A 300 -6.48 -2.63 20.54
C ASP A 300 -5.65 -3.63 21.37
N ASP A 301 -5.82 -3.58 22.69
CA ASP A 301 -5.13 -4.47 23.62
C ASP A 301 -5.54 -5.93 23.47
N GLU A 302 -6.74 -6.21 22.94
CA GLU A 302 -7.20 -7.59 22.68
C GLU A 302 -6.48 -8.17 21.47
N GLY A 303 -6.42 -7.41 20.37
CA GLY A 303 -5.66 -7.78 19.17
C GLY A 303 -4.17 -8.00 19.48
N LEU A 304 -3.56 -7.15 20.31
CA LEU A 304 -2.17 -7.32 20.74
C LEU A 304 -1.95 -8.60 21.57
N LYS A 305 -2.86 -8.91 22.51
CA LYS A 305 -2.76 -10.16 23.29
C LYS A 305 -2.88 -11.39 22.41
N ILE A 306 -3.83 -11.40 21.47
CA ILE A 306 -3.98 -12.50 20.50
C ILE A 306 -2.69 -12.65 19.70
N LEU A 307 -2.06 -11.54 19.30
CA LEU A 307 -0.79 -11.58 18.58
C LEU A 307 0.38 -12.11 19.42
N GLU A 308 0.32 -12.05 20.75
CA GLU A 308 1.35 -12.62 21.64
C GLU A 308 1.20 -14.13 21.86
N GLU A 309 0.09 -14.73 21.43
CA GLU A 309 -0.16 -16.17 21.55
C GLU A 309 0.80 -16.98 20.66
N HIS A 310 1.24 -18.12 21.20
CA HIS A 310 2.20 -19.01 20.56
C HIS A 310 1.53 -19.90 19.52
N GLU A 311 1.00 -19.26 18.48
CA GLU A 311 0.21 -19.86 17.40
C GLU A 311 0.62 -19.33 16.02
N GLU A 312 0.41 -20.13 14.98
CA GLU A 312 0.72 -19.77 13.60
C GLU A 312 -0.20 -18.65 13.10
N ILE A 313 0.30 -17.79 12.19
CA ILE A 313 -0.45 -16.64 11.68
C ILE A 313 -1.85 -16.98 11.13
N PRO A 314 -2.06 -18.07 10.37
CA PRO A 314 -3.41 -18.48 9.97
C PRO A 314 -4.38 -18.69 11.14
N TYR A 315 -3.92 -19.26 12.25
CA TYR A 315 -4.74 -19.42 13.45
C TYR A 315 -5.04 -18.07 14.11
N ILE A 316 -4.01 -17.22 14.23
CA ILE A 316 -4.15 -15.84 14.72
C ILE A 316 -5.19 -15.08 13.91
N ILE A 317 -5.13 -15.11 12.57
CA ILE A 317 -6.10 -14.44 11.69
C ILE A 317 -7.52 -14.95 11.95
N ARG A 318 -7.68 -16.27 12.06
CA ARG A 318 -8.98 -16.88 12.34
C ARG A 318 -9.54 -16.38 13.67
N TRP A 319 -8.73 -16.31 14.72
CA TRP A 319 -9.15 -15.81 16.03
C TRP A 319 -9.47 -14.31 15.98
N LEU A 320 -8.65 -13.50 15.31
CA LEU A 320 -8.92 -12.08 15.09
C LEU A 320 -10.27 -11.87 14.39
N CYS A 321 -10.58 -12.67 13.36
CA CYS A 321 -11.86 -12.63 12.64
C CYS A 321 -13.08 -12.99 13.51
N SER A 322 -12.89 -13.63 14.66
CA SER A 322 -13.94 -13.89 15.66
C SER A 322 -13.84 -13.02 16.91
N SER A 323 -13.05 -11.95 16.88
CA SER A 323 -12.80 -11.05 18.02
C SER A 323 -12.56 -9.60 17.55
N SER A 324 -11.31 -9.12 17.62
CA SER A 324 -10.90 -7.74 17.28
C SER A 324 -11.47 -7.27 15.94
N PHE A 325 -11.41 -8.10 14.89
CA PHE A 325 -11.89 -7.73 13.55
C PHE A 325 -13.41 -7.66 13.41
N GLN A 326 -14.19 -8.17 14.38
CA GLN A 326 -15.64 -7.95 14.48
C GLN A 326 -15.99 -6.73 15.33
N ASN A 327 -15.12 -6.35 16.26
CA ASN A 327 -15.40 -5.32 17.24
C ASN A 327 -14.94 -3.93 16.78
N ARG A 328 -13.98 -3.86 15.85
CA ARG A 328 -13.38 -2.61 15.37
C ARG A 328 -13.19 -2.65 13.85
N PRO A 329 -13.40 -1.51 13.17
CA PRO A 329 -13.23 -1.44 11.74
C PRO A 329 -11.75 -1.41 11.34
N TYR A 330 -11.33 -2.35 10.51
CA TYR A 330 -9.98 -2.43 9.95
C TYR A 330 -10.00 -2.53 8.42
N LEU A 331 -9.04 -1.88 7.76
CA LEU A 331 -8.85 -2.02 6.31
C LEU A 331 -7.45 -2.56 6.06
N ILE A 332 -7.38 -3.82 5.63
CA ILE A 332 -6.13 -4.50 5.28
C ILE A 332 -5.78 -4.14 3.85
N VAL A 333 -4.60 -3.57 3.62
CA VAL A 333 -4.09 -3.20 2.30
C VAL A 333 -2.83 -4.01 2.02
N LEU A 334 -2.87 -4.82 0.97
CA LEU A 334 -1.72 -5.55 0.43
C LEU A 334 -1.27 -4.82 -0.84
N ASP A 335 -0.23 -3.99 -0.72
CA ASP A 335 0.28 -3.15 -1.81
C ASP A 335 1.49 -3.82 -2.49
N ASP A 336 1.61 -3.69 -3.81
CA ASP A 336 2.64 -4.34 -4.65
C ASP A 336 2.68 -5.86 -4.48
N PHE A 337 1.49 -6.48 -4.53
CA PHE A 337 1.33 -7.91 -4.26
C PHE A 337 2.04 -8.82 -5.29
N GLU A 338 2.43 -8.30 -6.47
CA GLU A 338 3.25 -9.04 -7.44
C GLU A 338 4.60 -9.52 -6.88
N LYS A 339 5.12 -8.91 -5.79
CA LYS A 339 6.35 -9.38 -5.12
C LYS A 339 6.20 -10.77 -4.49
N ASN A 340 4.99 -11.30 -4.43
CA ASN A 340 4.66 -12.65 -4.00
C ASN A 340 4.48 -13.62 -5.18
N MET A 341 4.83 -13.20 -6.40
CA MET A 341 4.69 -13.99 -7.65
C MET A 341 6.00 -13.94 -8.44
N PRO A 342 7.07 -14.58 -7.94
CA PRO A 342 8.40 -14.46 -8.53
C PRO A 342 8.50 -14.97 -9.98
N GLU A 343 7.64 -15.92 -10.39
CA GLU A 343 7.61 -16.50 -11.73
C GLU A 343 6.59 -15.82 -12.68
N ALA A 344 5.97 -14.71 -12.26
CA ALA A 344 4.95 -14.03 -13.07
C ALA A 344 5.49 -13.54 -14.41
N GLU A 345 6.78 -13.22 -14.50
CA GLU A 345 7.46 -12.79 -15.73
C GLU A 345 7.62 -13.93 -16.74
N GLU A 346 7.63 -15.19 -16.27
CA GLU A 346 7.71 -16.40 -17.12
C GLU A 346 6.31 -16.89 -17.57
N GLY A 347 5.25 -16.18 -17.20
CA GLY A 347 3.86 -16.47 -17.58
C GLY A 347 3.13 -17.46 -16.67
N VAL A 348 3.79 -17.96 -15.61
CA VAL A 348 3.17 -18.78 -14.56
C VAL A 348 2.99 -17.92 -13.31
N ILE A 349 1.75 -17.54 -13.02
CA ILE A 349 1.43 -16.69 -11.88
C ILE A 349 1.09 -17.59 -10.68
N GLU A 350 2.12 -18.13 -10.02
CA GLU A 350 1.98 -18.83 -8.75
C GLU A 350 2.31 -17.90 -7.58
N ILE A 351 1.48 -17.98 -6.53
CA ILE A 351 1.67 -17.21 -5.30
C ILE A 351 2.69 -17.95 -4.43
N SER A 352 3.60 -17.21 -3.79
CA SER A 352 4.64 -17.78 -2.95
C SER A 352 4.06 -18.64 -1.80
N PRO A 353 4.73 -19.75 -1.43
CA PRO A 353 4.25 -20.65 -0.38
C PRO A 353 4.01 -19.99 0.99
N GLU A 354 4.69 -18.88 1.27
CA GLU A 354 4.55 -18.10 2.51
C GLU A 354 3.30 -17.21 2.51
N ALA A 355 2.92 -16.68 1.34
CA ALA A 355 1.77 -15.79 1.20
C ALA A 355 0.43 -16.56 1.13
N VAL A 356 0.44 -17.77 0.57
CA VAL A 356 -0.76 -18.60 0.36
C VAL A 356 -1.55 -18.83 1.65
N PRO A 357 -0.98 -19.31 2.77
CA PRO A 357 -1.75 -19.60 3.99
C PRO A 357 -2.40 -18.35 4.59
N ILE A 358 -1.72 -17.20 4.49
CA ILE A 358 -2.22 -15.92 5.00
C ILE A 358 -3.40 -15.44 4.15
N LEU A 359 -3.21 -15.37 2.84
CA LEU A 359 -4.24 -14.89 1.92
C LEU A 359 -5.46 -15.83 1.90
N GLU A 360 -5.25 -17.14 1.85
CA GLU A 360 -6.33 -18.13 1.91
C GLU A 360 -7.18 -17.96 3.18
N THR A 361 -6.54 -17.74 4.32
CA THR A 361 -7.23 -17.56 5.60
C THR A 361 -8.01 -16.24 5.62
N LEU A 362 -7.41 -15.14 5.15
CA LEU A 362 -8.12 -13.85 5.05
C LEU A 362 -9.37 -13.99 4.18
N LEU A 363 -9.25 -14.56 2.98
CA LEU A 363 -10.39 -14.70 2.05
C LEU A 363 -11.50 -15.60 2.61
N ARG A 364 -11.14 -16.61 3.42
CA ARG A 364 -12.10 -17.53 4.04
C ARG A 364 -12.80 -16.97 5.28
N TYR A 365 -12.09 -16.21 6.11
CA TYR A 365 -12.58 -15.83 7.44
C TYR A 365 -13.03 -14.39 7.58
N LEU A 366 -12.55 -13.47 6.72
CA LEU A 366 -13.07 -12.10 6.69
C LEU A 366 -14.59 -12.00 6.44
N PRO A 367 -15.28 -12.91 5.71
CA PRO A 367 -16.74 -12.85 5.60
C PRO A 367 -17.47 -12.90 6.95
N TYR A 368 -16.87 -13.46 7.99
CA TYR A 368 -17.47 -13.53 9.34
C TYR A 368 -17.33 -12.23 10.14
N THR A 369 -16.68 -11.20 9.59
CA THR A 369 -16.50 -9.90 10.26
C THR A 369 -17.63 -8.91 9.99
N ASP A 370 -18.63 -9.29 9.19
CA ASP A 370 -19.75 -8.43 8.78
C ASP A 370 -19.30 -7.06 8.26
N LYS A 371 -18.31 -7.09 7.35
CA LYS A 371 -17.67 -5.91 6.73
C LYS A 371 -16.90 -4.99 7.68
N MET A 372 -16.78 -5.28 8.98
CA MET A 372 -15.92 -4.51 9.89
C MET A 372 -14.46 -4.57 9.46
N THR A 373 -13.98 -5.74 9.01
CA THR A 373 -12.63 -5.85 8.45
C THR A 373 -12.68 -6.20 6.97
N GLN A 374 -12.00 -5.39 6.16
CA GLN A 374 -12.03 -5.49 4.70
C GLN A 374 -10.63 -5.58 4.11
N LEU A 375 -10.55 -6.02 2.85
CA LEU A 375 -9.28 -6.26 2.16
C LEU A 375 -9.18 -5.45 0.85
N ILE A 376 -8.03 -4.84 0.59
CA ILE A 376 -7.67 -4.26 -0.71
C ILE A 376 -6.32 -4.83 -1.11
N ILE A 377 -6.24 -5.38 -2.32
CA ILE A 377 -4.99 -5.85 -2.91
C ILE A 377 -4.68 -4.99 -4.13
N THR A 378 -3.48 -4.43 -4.21
CA THR A 378 -2.96 -3.85 -5.45
C THR A 378 -1.96 -4.82 -6.08
N SER A 379 -2.07 -5.05 -7.38
CA SER A 379 -1.11 -5.91 -8.09
C SER A 379 -0.95 -5.50 -9.55
N ARG A 380 0.20 -5.80 -10.15
CA ARG A 380 0.35 -5.68 -11.60
C ARG A 380 -0.50 -6.67 -12.38
N TYR A 381 -0.72 -7.86 -11.82
CA TYR A 381 -1.34 -8.99 -12.50
C TYR A 381 -2.62 -9.42 -11.80
N THR A 382 -3.51 -10.06 -12.56
CA THR A 382 -4.56 -10.90 -11.97
C THR A 382 -3.97 -12.27 -11.65
N PHE A 383 -4.39 -12.87 -10.55
CA PHE A 383 -3.90 -14.18 -10.10
C PHE A 383 -5.07 -15.00 -9.57
N THR A 384 -4.84 -16.30 -9.37
CA THR A 384 -5.85 -17.21 -8.84
C THR A 384 -5.35 -17.89 -7.58
N LEU A 385 -6.25 -18.18 -6.65
CA LEU A 385 -5.95 -18.99 -5.48
C LEU A 385 -7.02 -20.06 -5.34
N THR A 386 -6.72 -21.25 -5.85
CA THR A 386 -7.67 -22.35 -5.85
C THR A 386 -7.55 -23.15 -4.56
N SER A 387 -8.63 -23.26 -3.80
CA SER A 387 -8.69 -24.15 -2.64
C SER A 387 -10.03 -24.87 -2.57
N GLY A 388 -9.99 -26.20 -2.46
CA GLY A 388 -11.20 -27.03 -2.53
C GLY A 388 -11.92 -27.00 -3.89
N GLY A 389 -11.21 -26.68 -4.98
CA GLY A 389 -11.77 -26.58 -6.33
C GLY A 389 -12.46 -25.24 -6.65
N VAL A 390 -12.37 -24.25 -5.74
CA VAL A 390 -12.93 -22.91 -5.92
C VAL A 390 -11.81 -21.89 -5.95
N ASP A 391 -11.87 -20.95 -6.89
CA ASP A 391 -10.98 -19.79 -6.94
C ASP A 391 -11.46 -18.73 -5.94
N LEU A 392 -10.81 -18.70 -4.78
CA LEU A 392 -11.17 -17.82 -3.67
C LEU A 392 -11.01 -16.34 -4.03
N VAL A 393 -10.03 -16.00 -4.87
CA VAL A 393 -9.78 -14.60 -5.29
C VAL A 393 -10.99 -14.10 -6.08
N ARG A 394 -11.38 -14.84 -7.12
CA ARG A 394 -12.54 -14.49 -7.95
C ARG A 394 -13.85 -14.53 -7.17
N GLU A 395 -14.01 -15.47 -6.25
CA GLU A 395 -15.22 -15.57 -5.41
C GLU A 395 -15.32 -14.40 -4.44
N ARG A 396 -14.24 -14.07 -3.72
CA ARG A 396 -14.26 -13.18 -2.56
C ARG A 396 -13.81 -11.74 -2.83
N LEU A 397 -13.12 -11.46 -3.93
CA LEU A 397 -12.69 -10.11 -4.28
C LEU A 397 -13.41 -9.60 -5.53
N GLU A 398 -13.67 -8.29 -5.56
CA GLU A 398 -14.14 -7.60 -6.75
C GLU A 398 -12.94 -7.11 -7.56
N HIS A 399 -12.90 -7.46 -8.85
CA HIS A 399 -11.79 -7.12 -9.73
C HIS A 399 -12.03 -5.76 -10.38
N ILE A 400 -11.14 -4.81 -10.10
CA ILE A 400 -11.16 -3.49 -10.71
C ILE A 400 -9.90 -3.33 -11.55
N GLY A 401 -10.07 -3.52 -12.85
CA GLY A 401 -9.03 -3.32 -13.84
C GLY A 401 -8.80 -1.85 -14.11
N LEU A 402 -7.54 -1.43 -14.01
CA LEU A 402 -7.09 -0.11 -14.38
C LEU A 402 -6.48 -0.18 -15.78
N THR A 403 -6.98 0.67 -16.66
CA THR A 403 -6.46 0.85 -18.01
C THR A 403 -5.83 2.23 -18.12
N SER A 404 -4.96 2.38 -19.12
CA SER A 404 -4.42 3.68 -19.52
C SER A 404 -5.53 4.67 -19.84
N PHE A 405 -5.29 5.94 -19.53
CA PHE A 405 -6.18 7.04 -19.88
C PHE A 405 -6.35 7.13 -21.39
N ARG A 406 -7.57 7.46 -21.81
CA ARG A 406 -7.92 7.67 -23.21
C ARG A 406 -8.76 8.92 -23.33
N ASP A 407 -8.76 9.50 -24.53
CA ASP A 407 -9.62 10.61 -24.91
C ASP A 407 -9.57 11.78 -23.90
N ALA A 408 -10.64 11.97 -23.13
CA ALA A 408 -10.82 13.06 -22.19
C ALA A 408 -9.76 13.06 -21.09
N ASP A 409 -9.53 11.90 -20.48
CA ASP A 409 -8.62 11.76 -19.34
C ASP A 409 -7.17 11.98 -19.77
N GLU A 410 -6.80 11.50 -20.96
CA GLU A 410 -5.47 11.73 -21.54
C GLU A 410 -5.28 13.22 -21.84
N ARG A 411 -6.26 13.87 -22.50
CA ARG A 411 -6.20 15.33 -22.75
C ARG A 411 -6.10 16.14 -21.47
N LYS A 412 -6.90 15.79 -20.44
CA LYS A 412 -6.87 16.42 -19.12
C LYS A 412 -5.50 16.26 -18.48
N LYS A 413 -4.90 15.07 -18.55
CA LYS A 413 -3.55 14.82 -18.01
C LYS A 413 -2.49 15.59 -18.79
N VAL A 414 -2.47 15.51 -20.13
CA VAL A 414 -1.52 16.24 -20.98
C VAL A 414 -1.58 17.74 -20.72
N SER A 415 -2.77 18.31 -20.53
CA SER A 415 -2.92 19.75 -20.23
C SER A 415 -2.23 20.21 -18.94
N GLN A 416 -1.89 19.27 -18.04
CA GLN A 416 -1.18 19.52 -16.79
C GLN A 416 0.34 19.36 -16.93
N LEU A 417 0.80 18.79 -18.05
CA LEU A 417 2.21 18.52 -18.33
C LEU A 417 2.77 19.70 -19.13
N GLU A 418 3.33 20.69 -18.44
CA GLU A 418 3.74 21.99 -19.03
C GLU A 418 4.56 21.83 -20.31
N HIS A 419 5.65 21.06 -20.27
CA HIS A 419 6.61 20.94 -21.37
C HIS A 419 6.06 20.16 -22.56
N ILE A 420 5.31 19.07 -22.32
CA ILE A 420 4.62 18.34 -23.40
C ILE A 420 3.48 19.20 -23.98
N ALA A 421 2.71 19.88 -23.14
CA ALA A 421 1.58 20.69 -23.58
C ALA A 421 2.02 21.89 -24.44
N SER A 422 3.15 22.53 -24.09
CA SER A 422 3.70 23.67 -24.82
C SER A 422 4.71 23.30 -25.90
N TYR A 423 4.93 22.01 -26.18
CA TYR A 423 5.97 21.59 -27.14
C TYR A 423 5.72 22.18 -28.54
N PRO A 424 6.73 22.81 -29.17
CA PRO A 424 6.52 23.69 -30.33
C PRO A 424 6.17 22.94 -31.62
N VAL A 425 6.63 21.70 -31.79
CA VAL A 425 6.40 20.90 -32.99
C VAL A 425 5.19 19.97 -32.79
N PRO A 426 4.05 20.18 -33.49
CA PRO A 426 2.82 19.42 -33.27
C PRO A 426 2.98 17.90 -33.48
N GLU A 427 3.77 17.48 -34.46
CA GLU A 427 4.01 16.08 -34.78
C GLU A 427 4.76 15.36 -33.66
N ILE A 428 5.85 15.96 -33.15
CA ILE A 428 6.63 15.42 -32.03
C ILE A 428 5.81 15.45 -30.74
N LYS A 429 5.04 16.52 -30.51
CA LYS A 429 4.10 16.60 -29.39
C LYS A 429 3.13 15.42 -29.39
N GLN A 430 2.56 15.09 -30.55
CA GLN A 430 1.65 13.97 -30.68
C GLN A 430 2.37 12.63 -30.41
N GLN A 431 3.59 12.46 -30.91
CA GLN A 431 4.41 11.27 -30.62
C GLN A 431 4.79 11.14 -29.14
N LEU A 432 5.06 12.24 -28.44
CA LEU A 432 5.30 12.25 -26.99
C LEU A 432 4.07 11.82 -26.20
N ILE A 433 2.89 12.30 -26.58
CA ILE A 433 1.61 11.88 -25.97
C ILE A 433 1.40 10.38 -26.21
N GLU A 434 1.60 9.91 -27.44
CA GLU A 434 1.50 8.49 -27.80
C GLU A 434 2.53 7.61 -27.07
N ALA A 435 3.75 8.10 -26.87
CA ALA A 435 4.78 7.43 -26.09
C ALA A 435 4.42 7.31 -24.60
N GLY A 436 3.65 8.27 -24.08
CA GLY A 436 3.05 8.22 -22.75
C GLY A 436 1.99 7.13 -22.57
N ARG A 437 1.42 6.62 -23.68
CA ARG A 437 0.45 5.50 -23.72
C ARG A 437 -0.74 5.65 -22.77
N GLY A 438 -1.13 6.88 -22.46
CA GLY A 438 -2.14 7.19 -21.45
C GLY A 438 -1.78 6.76 -20.02
N ASN A 439 -0.55 6.34 -19.73
CA ASN A 439 -0.09 6.00 -18.40
C ASN A 439 0.34 7.27 -17.65
N PRO A 440 -0.35 7.67 -16.57
CA PRO A 440 -0.09 8.95 -15.91
C PRO A 440 1.34 9.10 -15.39
N GLY A 441 1.91 8.05 -14.80
CA GLY A 441 3.27 8.07 -14.27
C GLY A 441 4.33 8.14 -15.37
N LEU A 442 4.14 7.40 -16.47
CA LEU A 442 5.03 7.48 -17.63
C LEU A 442 4.97 8.87 -18.28
N MET A 443 3.78 9.46 -18.40
CA MET A 443 3.61 10.79 -18.97
C MET A 443 4.27 11.88 -18.12
N GLU A 444 4.22 11.77 -16.79
CA GLU A 444 4.95 12.67 -15.88
C GLU A 444 6.47 12.54 -16.06
N ALA A 445 6.98 11.31 -16.11
CA ALA A 445 8.41 11.05 -16.34
C ALA A 445 8.88 11.58 -17.71
N LEU A 446 8.09 11.37 -18.77
CA LEU A 446 8.36 11.93 -20.09
C LEU A 446 8.37 13.45 -20.08
N ASN A 447 7.44 14.09 -19.35
CA ASN A 447 7.38 15.54 -19.27
C ASN A 447 8.61 16.14 -18.59
N ALA A 448 9.07 15.52 -17.50
CA ALA A 448 10.33 15.91 -16.84
C ALA A 448 11.53 15.70 -17.77
N LEU A 449 11.56 14.60 -18.51
CA LEU A 449 12.64 14.32 -19.45
C LEU A 449 12.70 15.32 -20.61
N VAL A 450 11.54 15.75 -21.14
CA VAL A 450 11.47 16.75 -22.21
C VAL A 450 11.99 18.13 -21.75
N GLU A 451 11.87 18.45 -20.46
CA GLU A 451 12.45 19.69 -19.90
C GLU A 451 13.99 19.68 -19.96
N GLU A 452 14.59 18.51 -19.74
CA GLU A 452 16.04 18.34 -19.58
C GLU A 452 16.75 18.05 -20.93
N MET A 453 16.05 17.50 -21.92
CA MET A 453 16.63 17.06 -23.21
C MET A 453 16.62 18.13 -24.30
N LYS A 454 17.55 18.00 -25.25
CA LYS A 454 17.52 18.77 -26.51
C LYS A 454 16.61 18.10 -27.55
N ASP A 455 16.00 18.90 -28.43
CA ASP A 455 15.06 18.43 -29.47
C ASP A 455 15.57 17.21 -30.27
N ALA A 456 16.85 17.19 -30.68
CA ALA A 456 17.42 16.10 -31.49
C ALA A 456 17.50 14.75 -30.74
N GLU A 457 17.57 14.78 -29.41
CA GLU A 457 17.65 13.57 -28.59
C GLU A 457 16.25 12.97 -28.34
N ILE A 458 15.21 13.81 -28.38
CA ILE A 458 13.80 13.40 -28.23
C ILE A 458 13.39 12.48 -29.38
N ASP A 459 13.78 12.77 -30.62
CA ASP A 459 13.52 11.90 -31.78
C ASP A 459 14.11 10.50 -31.60
N THR A 460 15.31 10.42 -31.01
CA THR A 460 16.01 9.15 -30.75
C THR A 460 15.29 8.35 -29.66
N LEU A 461 14.88 9.00 -28.57
CA LEU A 461 14.07 8.40 -27.51
C LEU A 461 12.77 7.82 -28.06
N LEU A 462 12.03 8.60 -28.87
CA LEU A 462 10.76 8.17 -29.45
C LEU A 462 10.93 6.97 -30.40
N CYS A 463 12.05 6.90 -31.12
CA CYS A 463 12.40 5.74 -31.94
C CYS A 463 12.70 4.50 -31.10
N GLU A 464 13.45 4.63 -30.00
CA GLU A 464 13.76 3.53 -29.07
C GLU A 464 12.51 3.03 -28.30
N ALA A 465 11.58 3.93 -27.99
CA ALA A 465 10.33 3.59 -27.29
C ALA A 465 9.33 2.84 -28.21
N LYS A 466 9.49 2.98 -29.53
CA LYS A 466 8.56 2.40 -30.51
C LYS A 466 8.61 0.87 -30.47
N GLY A 467 7.45 0.24 -30.29
CA GLY A 467 7.31 -1.22 -30.31
C GLY A 467 7.75 -1.94 -29.02
N LYS A 468 8.29 -1.23 -28.01
CA LYS A 468 8.53 -1.79 -26.66
C LYS A 468 7.21 -1.97 -25.89
N GLN A 469 7.18 -2.80 -24.86
CA GLN A 469 6.04 -2.81 -23.91
C GLN A 469 6.11 -1.61 -22.96
N GLU A 470 4.98 -1.27 -22.33
CA GLU A 470 4.83 -0.02 -21.54
C GLU A 470 5.83 0.07 -20.38
N GLU A 471 6.06 -1.04 -19.67
CA GLU A 471 7.02 -1.12 -18.56
C GLU A 471 8.44 -0.80 -19.00
N PHE A 472 8.91 -1.40 -20.10
CA PHE A 472 10.23 -1.11 -20.67
C PHE A 472 10.35 0.33 -21.19
N VAL A 473 9.25 0.99 -21.56
CA VAL A 473 9.28 2.41 -21.91
C VAL A 473 9.42 3.26 -20.64
N GLN A 474 8.74 2.90 -19.55
CA GLN A 474 8.87 3.60 -18.28
C GLN A 474 10.28 3.50 -17.70
N GLU A 475 10.86 2.31 -17.69
CA GLU A 475 12.25 2.10 -17.30
C GLU A 475 13.22 2.89 -18.18
N LEU A 476 13.06 2.82 -19.52
CA LEU A 476 13.88 3.58 -20.47
C LEU A 476 13.85 5.10 -20.21
N VAL A 477 12.66 5.66 -19.98
CA VAL A 477 12.47 7.10 -19.74
C VAL A 477 13.14 7.52 -18.44
N LEU A 478 12.93 6.77 -17.35
CA LEU A 478 13.55 7.06 -16.06
C LEU A 478 15.08 6.93 -16.12
N ARG A 479 15.59 5.95 -16.89
CA ARG A 479 17.03 5.77 -17.10
C ARG A 479 17.64 6.92 -17.89
N LYS A 480 17.03 7.30 -19.02
CA LYS A 480 17.48 8.49 -19.78
C LYS A 480 17.41 9.76 -18.93
N LEU A 481 16.37 9.89 -18.09
CA LEU A 481 16.26 11.01 -17.16
C LEU A 481 17.43 11.07 -16.20
N LEU A 482 17.86 9.94 -15.63
CA LEU A 482 19.07 9.88 -14.82
C LEU A 482 20.34 10.23 -15.63
N GLU A 483 20.51 9.63 -16.81
CA GLU A 483 21.70 9.79 -17.65
C GLU A 483 21.91 11.23 -18.18
N THR A 484 20.83 12.02 -18.28
CA THR A 484 20.91 13.44 -18.67
C THR A 484 21.45 14.36 -17.56
N GLN A 485 21.50 13.88 -16.32
CA GLN A 485 21.90 14.68 -15.16
C GLN A 485 23.42 14.71 -14.96
N GLN A 486 23.89 15.63 -14.12
CA GLN A 486 25.32 15.71 -13.77
C GLN A 486 25.79 14.43 -13.08
N GLU A 487 27.06 14.06 -13.27
CA GLU A 487 27.64 12.83 -12.73
C GLU A 487 27.46 12.72 -11.20
N THR A 488 27.57 13.83 -10.47
CA THR A 488 27.36 13.84 -9.01
C THR A 488 25.97 13.36 -8.61
N PHE A 489 24.93 13.81 -9.32
CA PHE A 489 23.55 13.38 -9.09
C PHE A 489 23.35 11.91 -9.47
N GLN A 490 23.97 11.47 -10.57
CA GLN A 490 23.91 10.08 -11.00
C GLN A 490 24.55 9.16 -9.95
N THR A 491 25.76 9.48 -9.48
CA THR A 491 26.45 8.74 -8.42
C THR A 491 25.63 8.72 -7.14
N PHE A 492 25.09 9.87 -6.71
CA PHE A 492 24.21 9.96 -5.54
C PHE A 492 23.04 8.97 -5.61
N LEU A 493 22.31 8.96 -6.74
CA LEU A 493 21.14 8.11 -6.89
C LEU A 493 21.51 6.62 -6.97
N ARG A 494 22.56 6.27 -7.73
CA ARG A 494 23.07 4.88 -7.82
C ARG A 494 23.50 4.35 -6.45
N ARG A 495 24.19 5.15 -5.64
CA ARG A 495 24.59 4.77 -4.28
C ARG A 495 23.40 4.60 -3.34
N SER A 496 22.45 5.53 -3.40
CA SER A 496 21.22 5.49 -2.61
C SER A 496 20.31 4.30 -2.96
N ALA A 497 20.46 3.72 -4.15
CA ALA A 497 19.70 2.56 -4.62
C ALA A 497 20.06 1.24 -3.90
N VAL A 498 21.08 1.24 -3.03
CA VAL A 498 21.42 0.08 -2.18
C VAL A 498 20.27 -0.33 -1.28
N TYR A 499 19.43 0.62 -0.82
CA TYR A 499 18.37 0.36 0.14
C TYR A 499 17.08 -0.13 -0.52
N ARG A 500 16.57 -1.27 -0.05
CA ARG A 500 15.26 -1.82 -0.47
C ARG A 500 14.09 -1.28 0.34
N LEU A 501 14.35 -0.87 1.59
CA LEU A 501 13.36 -0.26 2.48
C LEU A 501 13.58 1.26 2.59
N PRO A 502 12.56 2.02 3.04
CA PRO A 502 12.72 3.45 3.27
C PRO A 502 13.69 3.70 4.40
N VAL A 503 14.70 4.51 4.15
CA VAL A 503 15.74 4.83 5.13
C VAL A 503 15.67 6.28 5.60
N GLN A 504 16.08 6.52 6.84
CA GLN A 504 16.22 7.87 7.38
C GLN A 504 17.42 8.58 6.75
N LYS A 505 17.53 9.88 7.02
CA LYS A 505 18.64 10.71 6.52
C LYS A 505 20.01 10.13 6.86
N GLU A 506 20.16 9.51 8.03
CA GLU A 506 21.42 8.91 8.48
C GLU A 506 21.86 7.77 7.55
N GLY A 507 20.92 7.02 6.95
CA GLY A 507 21.22 6.00 5.96
C GLY A 507 21.71 6.61 4.64
N ILE A 508 21.06 7.67 4.17
CA ILE A 508 21.49 8.38 2.95
C ILE A 508 22.85 9.06 3.16
N GLU A 509 23.10 9.65 4.33
CA GLU A 509 24.37 10.25 4.71
C GLU A 509 25.52 9.23 4.60
N LEU A 510 25.35 8.03 5.17
CA LEU A 510 26.37 6.97 5.17
C LEU A 510 26.83 6.55 3.78
N VAL A 511 25.92 6.47 2.81
CA VAL A 511 26.26 6.11 1.42
C VAL A 511 26.82 7.28 0.61
N CYS A 512 26.76 8.50 1.16
CA CYS A 512 27.30 9.72 0.55
C CYS A 512 28.65 10.15 1.15
N GLU A 513 29.16 9.46 2.18
CA GLU A 513 30.45 9.77 2.79
C GLU A 513 31.62 9.56 1.81
N GLY A 514 32.59 10.50 1.81
CA GLY A 514 33.89 10.33 1.12
C GLY A 514 34.11 11.11 -0.18
N ASP A 515 33.07 11.41 -0.98
CA ASP A 515 33.27 11.76 -2.42
C ASP A 515 32.65 13.09 -2.88
N GLY A 516 32.60 14.11 -2.02
CA GLY A 516 32.13 15.44 -2.44
C GLY A 516 30.60 15.58 -2.60
N LEU A 517 29.84 14.53 -2.28
CA LEU A 517 28.37 14.53 -2.14
C LEU A 517 27.90 15.22 -0.83
N LYS A 518 28.49 16.38 -0.50
CA LYS A 518 28.18 17.10 0.75
C LYS A 518 26.79 17.73 0.76
N ASP A 519 26.21 17.97 -0.42
CA ASP A 519 24.87 18.55 -0.59
C ASP A 519 23.85 17.50 -1.04
N TRP A 520 23.94 16.29 -0.49
CA TRP A 520 23.05 15.18 -0.84
C TRP A 520 21.57 15.51 -0.59
N GLU A 521 21.25 16.40 0.35
CA GLU A 521 19.87 16.83 0.63
C GLU A 521 19.26 17.53 -0.61
N SER A 522 20.01 18.41 -1.26
CA SER A 522 19.60 19.09 -2.50
C SER A 522 19.43 18.10 -3.65
N GLU A 523 20.34 17.13 -3.78
CA GLU A 523 20.24 16.07 -4.79
C GLU A 523 19.04 15.14 -4.51
N ALA A 524 18.75 14.81 -3.25
CA ALA A 524 17.56 14.05 -2.87
C ALA A 524 16.27 14.82 -3.22
N GLU A 525 16.20 16.12 -2.93
CA GLU A 525 15.05 16.94 -3.32
C GLU A 525 14.88 17.03 -4.84
N LYS A 526 15.98 17.12 -5.58
CA LYS A 526 15.96 17.06 -7.04
C LYS A 526 15.46 15.70 -7.53
N ALA A 527 15.93 14.59 -6.96
CA ALA A 527 15.50 13.25 -7.33
C ALA A 527 14.01 13.03 -7.05
N VAL A 528 13.48 13.59 -5.96
CA VAL A 528 12.05 13.59 -5.66
C VAL A 528 11.26 14.40 -6.68
N ARG A 529 11.72 15.59 -7.07
CA ARG A 529 11.07 16.40 -8.12
C ARG A 529 11.02 15.67 -9.47
N LEU A 530 12.08 14.93 -9.80
CA LEU A 530 12.19 14.15 -11.04
C LEU A 530 11.47 12.79 -10.98
N GLY A 531 10.89 12.41 -9.85
CA GLY A 531 10.21 11.12 -9.68
C GLY A 531 11.15 9.90 -9.62
N LEU A 532 12.46 10.13 -9.45
CA LEU A 532 13.49 9.09 -9.33
C LEU A 532 13.66 8.60 -7.88
N MET A 533 13.22 9.40 -6.91
CA MET A 533 13.23 9.08 -5.49
C MET A 533 11.89 9.48 -4.86
N GLU A 534 11.53 8.81 -3.77
CA GLU A 534 10.34 9.10 -2.99
C GLU A 534 10.72 9.49 -1.56
N VAL A 535 9.90 10.36 -0.94
CA VAL A 535 10.15 10.86 0.40
C VAL A 535 8.88 10.85 1.25
N ASN A 536 8.95 10.26 2.44
CA ASN A 536 7.90 10.29 3.45
C ASN A 536 8.20 11.39 4.49
N ARG A 537 7.31 12.39 4.59
CA ARG A 537 7.41 13.53 5.51
C ARG A 537 6.32 13.58 6.58
N THR A 538 5.60 12.48 6.84
CA THR A 538 4.44 12.52 7.76
C THR A 538 4.75 12.98 9.18
N ARG A 539 5.99 12.77 9.63
CA ARG A 539 6.49 13.27 10.91
C ARG A 539 7.68 14.18 10.64
N SER A 540 7.59 15.43 11.05
CA SER A 540 8.65 16.43 10.80
C SER A 540 9.99 16.06 11.43
N ASP A 541 9.98 15.23 12.48
CA ASP A 541 11.15 14.67 13.16
C ASP A 541 11.68 13.38 12.53
N TYR A 542 11.03 12.85 11.48
CA TYR A 542 11.27 11.50 10.99
C TYR A 542 10.97 11.37 9.49
N VAL A 543 11.92 11.80 8.66
CA VAL A 543 11.83 11.76 7.20
C VAL A 543 12.48 10.48 6.67
N ARG A 544 11.83 9.80 5.72
CA ARG A 544 12.39 8.61 5.06
C ARG A 544 12.47 8.76 3.54
N TYR A 545 13.49 8.16 2.94
CA TYR A 545 13.80 8.23 1.50
C TYR A 545 13.98 6.82 0.91
N TRP A 546 13.62 6.65 -0.36
CA TRP A 546 13.94 5.45 -1.15
C TRP A 546 13.94 5.77 -2.63
N VAL A 547 14.79 5.07 -3.38
CA VAL A 547 14.83 5.16 -4.85
C VAL A 547 13.63 4.41 -5.43
N THR A 548 13.07 4.91 -6.53
CA THR A 548 11.91 4.27 -7.17
C THR A 548 12.22 2.80 -7.54
N PRO A 549 11.37 1.83 -7.14
CA PRO A 549 11.62 0.41 -7.39
C PRO A 549 11.75 0.02 -8.87
N LEU A 550 11.29 0.89 -9.78
CA LEU A 550 11.30 0.64 -11.24
C LEU A 550 12.69 0.64 -11.88
N ILE A 551 13.66 1.37 -11.30
CA ILE A 551 15.04 1.43 -11.83
C ILE A 551 16.08 1.05 -10.78
N ARG A 552 15.67 0.82 -9.52
CA ARG A 552 16.58 0.67 -8.39
C ARG A 552 17.62 -0.43 -8.61
N GLU A 553 17.16 -1.64 -8.99
CA GLU A 553 18.07 -2.77 -9.19
C GLU A 553 19.02 -2.52 -10.36
N ASP A 554 18.51 -1.96 -11.47
CA ASP A 554 19.32 -1.71 -12.67
C ASP A 554 20.40 -0.67 -12.41
N ILE A 555 20.05 0.47 -11.81
CA ILE A 555 21.02 1.55 -11.58
C ILE A 555 22.00 1.20 -10.46
N PHE A 556 21.60 0.38 -9.48
CA PHE A 556 22.51 -0.13 -8.48
C PHE A 556 23.48 -1.13 -9.11
N GLY A 557 22.98 -2.02 -9.98
CA GLY A 557 23.77 -3.00 -10.72
C GLY A 557 24.82 -2.41 -11.66
N ASP A 558 24.61 -1.18 -12.16
CA ASP A 558 25.58 -0.42 -12.96
C ASP A 558 26.86 -0.07 -12.17
N LEU A 559 26.85 -0.14 -10.83
CA LEU A 559 28.03 0.15 -10.01
C LEU A 559 29.05 -1.01 -10.01
N PRO A 560 30.36 -0.69 -9.94
CA PRO A 560 31.41 -1.69 -9.76
C PRO A 560 31.14 -2.58 -8.55
N GLU A 561 31.44 -3.88 -8.66
CA GLU A 561 31.19 -4.86 -7.59
C GLU A 561 31.80 -4.44 -6.25
N GLU A 562 33.02 -3.89 -6.25
CA GLU A 562 33.69 -3.43 -5.03
C GLU A 562 32.99 -2.23 -4.39
N GLU A 563 32.45 -1.31 -5.18
CA GLU A 563 31.67 -0.18 -4.67
C GLU A 563 30.32 -0.66 -4.12
N ARG A 564 29.63 -1.58 -4.81
CA ARG A 564 28.41 -2.21 -4.29
C ARG A 564 28.64 -2.90 -2.94
N ARG A 565 29.76 -3.63 -2.82
CA ARG A 565 30.15 -4.28 -1.56
C ARG A 565 30.33 -3.25 -0.43
N GLN A 566 31.01 -2.14 -0.68
CA GLN A 566 31.19 -1.05 0.30
C GLN A 566 29.86 -0.41 0.71
N LEU A 567 28.95 -0.19 -0.25
CA LEU A 567 27.62 0.35 0.03
C LEU A 567 26.78 -0.61 0.88
N HIS A 568 26.86 -1.92 0.63
CA HIS A 568 26.24 -2.91 1.50
C HIS A 568 26.82 -2.90 2.92
N GLN A 569 28.13 -2.67 3.09
CA GLN A 569 28.75 -2.49 4.42
C GLN A 569 28.23 -1.23 5.14
N ALA A 570 28.04 -0.13 4.41
CA ALA A 570 27.41 1.08 4.93
C ALA A 570 25.95 0.81 5.36
N ALA A 571 25.19 0.09 4.54
CA ALA A 571 23.83 -0.34 4.86
C ALA A 571 23.77 -1.24 6.12
N VAL A 572 24.72 -2.17 6.28
CA VAL A 572 24.86 -2.99 7.49
C VAL A 572 25.04 -2.11 8.72
N SER A 573 25.93 -1.12 8.65
CA SER A 573 26.19 -0.19 9.76
C SER A 573 24.93 0.61 10.14
N TYR A 574 24.18 1.06 9.13
CA TYR A 574 22.91 1.75 9.33
C TYR A 574 21.87 0.87 10.05
N TYR A 575 21.61 -0.35 9.57
CA TYR A 575 20.60 -1.23 10.19
C TYR A 575 21.00 -1.69 11.59
N GLN A 576 22.30 -1.91 11.86
CA GLN A 576 22.78 -2.18 13.22
C GLN A 576 22.50 -1.01 14.18
N SER A 577 22.67 0.23 13.70
CA SER A 577 22.36 1.42 14.50
C SER A 577 20.87 1.51 14.85
N ILE A 578 19.98 1.20 13.91
CA ILE A 578 18.52 1.20 14.15
C ILE A 578 18.13 0.09 15.12
N LEU A 579 18.62 -1.13 14.88
CA LEU A 579 18.27 -2.29 15.70
C LEU A 579 18.77 -2.13 17.14
N SER A 580 19.89 -1.45 17.35
CA SER A 580 20.40 -1.13 18.69
C SER A 580 19.67 0.04 19.36
N ALA A 581 19.15 0.99 18.59
CA ALA A 581 18.39 2.14 19.09
C ALA A 581 16.89 1.83 19.34
N SER A 582 16.39 0.67 18.89
CA SER A 582 14.97 0.31 19.00
C SER A 582 14.49 0.29 20.44
N ARG A 583 13.48 1.11 20.75
CA ARG A 583 12.83 1.17 22.08
C ARG A 583 11.61 0.25 22.19
N TYR A 584 11.16 -0.33 21.08
CA TYR A 584 9.88 -1.03 20.97
C TYR A 584 10.03 -2.55 20.72
N GLY A 585 11.17 -3.10 21.14
CA GLY A 585 11.54 -4.50 20.93
C GLY A 585 12.32 -4.72 19.63
N TYR A 586 12.53 -6.00 19.29
CA TYR A 586 13.24 -6.38 18.07
C TYR A 586 12.39 -6.04 16.83
N ASP A 587 13.00 -5.41 15.82
CA ASP A 587 12.40 -5.16 14.51
C ASP A 587 12.88 -6.23 13.52
N PRO A 588 12.07 -7.27 13.26
CA PRO A 588 12.47 -8.38 12.41
C PRO A 588 12.56 -8.00 10.93
N VAL A 589 11.89 -6.91 10.49
CA VAL A 589 11.95 -6.45 9.10
C VAL A 589 13.32 -5.83 8.82
N SER A 590 13.78 -4.94 9.71
CA SER A 590 15.15 -4.42 9.64
C SER A 590 16.22 -5.50 9.88
N GLY A 591 15.92 -6.51 10.72
CA GLY A 591 16.78 -7.66 10.93
C GLY A 591 17.00 -8.51 9.67
N ALA A 592 15.94 -8.79 8.91
CA ALA A 592 16.03 -9.44 7.61
C ALA A 592 16.87 -8.63 6.61
N GLU A 593 16.64 -7.32 6.50
CA GLU A 593 17.44 -6.46 5.61
C GLU A 593 18.92 -6.42 6.01
N LEU A 594 19.22 -6.42 7.31
CA LEU A 594 20.59 -6.49 7.81
C LEU A 594 21.29 -7.76 7.32
N ILE A 595 20.64 -8.91 7.46
CA ILE A 595 21.18 -10.22 7.07
C ILE A 595 21.51 -10.20 5.58
N GLU A 596 20.55 -9.82 4.74
CA GLU A 596 20.72 -9.79 3.30
C GLU A 596 21.85 -8.84 2.86
N HIS A 597 21.93 -7.62 3.42
CA HIS A 597 23.06 -6.73 3.13
C HIS A 597 24.40 -7.27 3.64
N ALA A 598 24.41 -7.97 4.77
CA ALA A 598 25.63 -8.61 5.28
C ALA A 598 26.10 -9.73 4.33
N LEU A 599 25.17 -10.52 3.76
CA LEU A 599 25.50 -11.55 2.76
C LEU A 599 26.09 -10.92 1.49
N GLU A 600 25.44 -9.90 0.93
CA GLU A 600 25.92 -9.19 -0.27
C GLU A 600 27.26 -8.46 -0.03
N ALA A 601 27.52 -8.02 1.20
CA ALA A 601 28.80 -7.44 1.61
C ALA A 601 29.92 -8.47 1.84
N GLY A 602 29.62 -9.77 1.85
CA GLY A 602 30.56 -10.83 2.25
C GLY A 602 30.89 -10.83 3.74
N LEU A 603 30.00 -10.30 4.57
CA LEU A 603 30.11 -10.20 6.03
C LEU A 603 29.35 -11.34 6.72
N ASP A 604 29.70 -12.59 6.39
CA ASP A 604 28.96 -13.78 6.86
C ASP A 604 28.81 -13.80 8.38
N ASP A 605 29.83 -13.38 9.13
CA ASP A 605 29.83 -13.44 10.59
C ASP A 605 28.72 -12.57 11.19
N ILE A 606 28.41 -11.43 10.56
CA ILE A 606 27.29 -10.56 10.96
C ILE A 606 25.95 -11.20 10.58
N ALA A 607 25.84 -11.78 9.38
CA ALA A 607 24.62 -12.49 8.96
C ALA A 607 24.30 -13.68 9.87
N ILE A 608 25.32 -14.48 10.21
CA ILE A 608 25.24 -15.60 11.15
C ILE A 608 24.86 -15.13 12.55
N GLU A 609 25.49 -14.06 13.03
CA GLU A 609 25.20 -13.52 14.36
C GLU A 609 23.77 -13.00 14.47
N GLU A 610 23.32 -12.19 13.50
CA GLU A 610 21.96 -11.65 13.49
C GLU A 610 20.92 -12.77 13.31
N GLY A 611 21.16 -13.66 12.33
CA GLY A 611 20.33 -14.83 12.05
C GLY A 611 20.19 -15.71 13.29
N GLY A 612 21.31 -16.11 13.89
CA GLY A 612 21.33 -17.07 15.00
C GLY A 612 20.97 -16.47 16.36
N SER A 613 21.09 -15.15 16.55
CA SER A 613 20.84 -14.54 17.87
C SER A 613 19.49 -13.89 18.02
N ARG A 614 18.90 -13.40 16.92
CA ARG A 614 17.68 -12.58 16.98
C ARG A 614 16.64 -13.04 15.96
N PHE A 615 17.01 -13.13 14.69
CA PHE A 615 16.04 -13.32 13.61
C PHE A 615 15.41 -14.72 13.56
N LEU A 616 16.22 -15.79 13.52
CA LEU A 616 15.71 -17.17 13.56
C LEU A 616 14.99 -17.48 14.88
N PRO A 617 15.50 -17.07 16.06
CA PRO A 617 14.74 -17.19 17.31
C PRO A 617 13.37 -16.50 17.26
N TYR A 618 13.29 -15.30 16.67
CA TYR A 618 12.02 -14.60 16.49
C TYR A 618 11.04 -15.41 15.61
N LEU A 619 11.51 -15.92 14.47
CA LEU A 619 10.68 -16.74 13.58
C LEU A 619 10.23 -18.04 14.25
N ARG A 620 11.13 -18.72 14.96
CA ARG A 620 10.81 -19.95 15.71
C ARG A 620 9.73 -19.68 16.77
N ASN A 621 9.92 -18.64 17.58
CA ASN A 621 8.97 -18.29 18.65
C ASN A 621 7.61 -17.81 18.11
N THR A 622 7.53 -17.40 16.85
CA THR A 622 6.28 -17.04 16.16
C THR A 622 5.74 -18.16 15.26
N LEU A 623 6.31 -19.37 15.36
CA LEU A 623 5.97 -20.57 14.59
C LEU A 623 6.14 -20.43 13.06
N ALA A 624 6.92 -19.45 12.60
CA ALA A 624 7.25 -19.24 11.20
C ALA A 624 8.43 -20.15 10.76
N TYR A 625 8.29 -21.45 10.99
CA TYR A 625 9.39 -22.41 10.84
C TYR A 625 9.89 -22.55 9.40
N LYS A 626 9.00 -22.47 8.41
CA LYS A 626 9.36 -22.58 6.98
C LYS A 626 10.21 -21.38 6.54
N GLU A 627 9.78 -20.19 6.93
CA GLU A 627 10.50 -18.95 6.70
C GLU A 627 11.85 -18.97 7.41
N ALA A 628 11.90 -19.48 8.65
CA ALA A 628 13.14 -19.64 9.40
C ALA A 628 14.14 -20.56 8.68
N LEU A 629 13.68 -21.71 8.17
CA LEU A 629 14.54 -22.62 7.41
C LEU A 629 14.97 -22.04 6.06
N ALA A 630 14.09 -21.35 5.33
CA ALA A 630 14.44 -20.71 4.08
C ALA A 630 15.57 -19.68 4.28
N GLN A 631 15.46 -18.87 5.33
CA GLN A 631 16.46 -17.88 5.71
C GLN A 631 17.76 -18.51 6.22
N GLY A 632 17.65 -19.56 7.03
CA GLY A 632 18.79 -20.36 7.48
C GLY A 632 19.59 -20.95 6.31
N HIS A 633 18.89 -21.56 5.34
CA HIS A 633 19.53 -22.11 4.14
C HIS A 633 20.13 -21.03 3.24
N ASN A 634 19.51 -19.85 3.14
CA ASN A 634 20.07 -18.71 2.42
C ASN A 634 21.40 -18.26 3.03
N ILE A 635 21.48 -18.15 4.36
CA ILE A 635 22.75 -17.83 5.03
C ILE A 635 23.79 -18.94 4.79
N LEU A 636 23.39 -20.20 4.92
CA LEU A 636 24.29 -21.35 4.72
C LEU A 636 24.84 -21.45 3.28
N SER A 637 24.06 -21.08 2.26
CA SER A 637 24.49 -21.16 0.86
C SER A 637 25.60 -20.16 0.51
N HIS A 638 25.70 -19.06 1.26
CA HIS A 638 26.72 -18.03 1.08
C HIS A 638 28.02 -18.33 1.86
N ILE A 639 27.97 -19.20 2.86
CA ILE A 639 29.14 -19.60 3.66
C ILE A 639 30.02 -20.54 2.83
N SER A 640 31.15 -20.04 2.35
CA SER A 640 32.07 -20.81 1.50
C SER A 640 33.02 -21.72 2.30
N GLU A 641 33.31 -21.35 3.56
CA GLU A 641 34.23 -22.05 4.44
C GLU A 641 33.57 -22.51 5.74
N PRO A 642 33.95 -23.67 6.30
CA PRO A 642 33.37 -24.18 7.54
C PRO A 642 33.70 -23.24 8.72
N LYS A 643 32.69 -22.53 9.20
CA LYS A 643 32.79 -21.62 10.35
C LYS A 643 32.92 -22.40 11.66
N LYS A 644 33.82 -21.95 12.53
CA LYS A 644 34.14 -22.58 13.83
C LYS A 644 33.99 -21.62 15.02
N GLY A 645 33.35 -20.48 14.82
CA GLY A 645 33.11 -19.49 15.87
C GLY A 645 31.87 -19.80 16.70
N ALA A 646 31.82 -19.29 17.93
CA ALA A 646 30.66 -19.44 18.82
C ALA A 646 29.35 -18.91 18.22
N GLN A 647 29.42 -17.84 17.41
CA GLN A 647 28.25 -17.29 16.71
C GLN A 647 27.64 -18.32 15.75
N PHE A 648 28.48 -19.07 15.02
CA PHE A 648 28.01 -20.13 14.13
C PHE A 648 27.48 -21.35 14.90
N ALA A 649 28.07 -21.69 16.05
CA ALA A 649 27.52 -22.73 16.93
C ALA A 649 26.08 -22.38 17.37
N LYS A 650 25.85 -21.12 17.76
CA LYS A 650 24.52 -20.62 18.12
C LYS A 650 23.56 -20.64 16.94
N PHE A 651 24.00 -20.20 15.76
CA PHE A 651 23.19 -20.27 14.54
C PHE A 651 22.78 -21.70 14.18
N ALA A 652 23.74 -22.64 14.15
CA ALA A 652 23.46 -24.05 13.91
C ALA A 652 22.53 -24.63 14.99
N PHE A 653 22.73 -24.25 16.26
CA PHE A 653 21.84 -24.65 17.34
C PHE A 653 20.39 -24.22 17.10
N GLU A 654 20.16 -22.98 16.69
CA GLU A 654 18.81 -22.50 16.38
C GLU A 654 18.17 -23.27 15.21
N LEU A 655 18.93 -23.60 14.16
CA LEU A 655 18.44 -24.50 13.09
C LEU A 655 18.07 -25.87 13.63
N GLY A 656 18.87 -26.41 14.56
CA GLY A 656 18.58 -27.66 15.26
C GLY A 656 17.26 -27.60 16.03
N TRP A 657 16.97 -26.49 16.70
CA TRP A 657 15.68 -26.27 17.38
C TRP A 657 14.52 -26.23 16.40
N ILE A 658 14.65 -25.47 15.32
CA ILE A 658 13.60 -25.36 14.31
C ILE A 658 13.26 -26.75 13.73
N HIS A 659 14.26 -27.56 13.39
CA HIS A 659 14.04 -28.94 12.95
C HIS A 659 13.41 -29.82 14.03
N HIS A 660 13.82 -29.65 15.29
CA HIS A 660 13.25 -30.40 16.41
C HIS A 660 11.76 -30.10 16.59
N ASP A 661 11.38 -28.82 16.57
CA ASP A 661 9.99 -28.37 16.71
C ASP A 661 9.11 -28.83 15.54
N MET A 662 9.66 -28.88 14.33
CA MET A 662 9.00 -29.46 13.16
C MET A 662 8.94 -31.01 13.17
N GLY A 663 9.52 -31.66 14.19
CA GLY A 663 9.54 -33.12 14.33
C GLY A 663 10.63 -33.84 13.52
N ASP A 664 11.54 -33.12 12.85
CA ASP A 664 12.69 -33.70 12.15
C ASP A 664 13.89 -33.86 13.11
N ALA A 665 13.77 -34.83 14.01
CA ALA A 665 14.81 -35.11 14.99
C ALA A 665 16.15 -35.55 14.36
N ARG A 666 16.18 -36.03 13.10
CA ARG A 666 17.43 -36.41 12.43
C ARG A 666 18.23 -35.19 12.01
N GLN A 667 17.58 -34.22 11.36
CA GLN A 667 18.24 -32.95 11.02
C GLN A 667 18.62 -32.17 12.27
N ALA A 668 17.77 -32.18 13.30
CA ALA A 668 18.09 -31.56 14.58
C ALA A 668 19.40 -32.11 15.18
N ILE A 669 19.59 -33.43 15.20
CA ILE A 669 20.84 -34.06 15.67
C ILE A 669 22.04 -33.59 14.86
N SER A 670 21.93 -33.54 13.53
CA SER A 670 23.03 -33.11 12.65
C SER A 670 23.52 -31.70 13.02
N TYR A 671 22.61 -30.76 13.14
CA TYR A 671 22.94 -29.38 13.51
C TYR A 671 23.43 -29.25 14.96
N TYR A 672 22.82 -29.98 15.90
CA TYR A 672 23.29 -29.98 17.29
C TYR A 672 24.69 -30.59 17.44
N GLU A 673 25.03 -31.66 16.70
CA GLU A 673 26.37 -32.25 16.71
C GLU A 673 27.42 -31.30 16.09
N GLN A 674 27.04 -30.55 15.04
CA GLN A 674 27.88 -29.49 14.48
C GLN A 674 28.14 -28.39 15.50
N ALA A 675 27.10 -27.87 16.17
CA ALA A 675 27.22 -26.87 17.21
C ALA A 675 28.04 -27.37 18.41
N LEU A 676 27.82 -28.62 18.85
CA LEU A 676 28.57 -29.27 19.94
C LEU A 676 30.07 -29.32 19.66
N SER A 677 30.46 -29.69 18.44
CA SER A 677 31.87 -29.77 18.02
C SER A 677 32.56 -28.42 18.18
N ILE A 678 31.85 -27.34 17.82
CA ILE A 678 32.36 -25.97 17.93
C ILE A 678 32.40 -25.52 19.39
N ASP A 679 31.33 -25.73 20.16
CA ASP A 679 31.29 -25.34 21.57
C ASP A 679 32.38 -26.03 22.40
N LYS A 680 32.69 -27.29 22.10
CA LYS A 680 33.83 -28.00 22.71
C LYS A 680 35.16 -27.36 22.36
N ALA A 681 35.35 -26.93 21.11
CA ALA A 681 36.58 -26.27 20.68
C ALA A 681 36.74 -24.86 21.28
N VAL A 682 35.63 -24.12 21.42
CA VAL A 682 35.63 -22.72 21.91
C VAL A 682 35.70 -22.66 23.43
N TYR A 683 34.85 -23.41 24.13
CA TYR A 683 34.67 -23.30 25.58
C TYR A 683 35.30 -24.45 26.38
N GLY A 684 35.66 -25.55 25.72
CA GLY A 684 36.16 -26.76 26.34
C GLY A 684 35.06 -27.75 26.74
N ASP A 685 35.43 -29.04 26.84
CA ASP A 685 34.50 -30.17 27.03
C ASP A 685 33.64 -30.12 28.29
N ARG A 686 34.03 -29.33 29.30
CA ARG A 686 33.34 -29.23 30.60
C ARG A 686 32.55 -27.93 30.77
N HIS A 687 32.35 -27.18 29.70
CA HIS A 687 31.57 -25.94 29.76
C HIS A 687 30.05 -26.23 29.84
N PRO A 688 29.27 -25.43 30.58
CA PRO A 688 27.81 -25.60 30.64
C PRO A 688 27.09 -25.58 29.28
N THR A 689 27.58 -24.80 28.30
CA THR A 689 27.04 -24.79 26.93
C THR A 689 27.14 -26.18 26.27
N VAL A 690 28.27 -26.88 26.48
CA VAL A 690 28.47 -28.25 25.98
C VAL A 690 27.48 -29.20 26.65
N ALA A 691 27.24 -29.06 27.96
CA ALA A 691 26.23 -29.85 28.67
C ALA A 691 24.81 -29.62 28.15
N ALA A 692 24.44 -28.37 27.89
CA ALA A 692 23.15 -28.02 27.30
C ALA A 692 22.96 -28.64 25.91
N MET A 693 23.99 -28.58 25.06
CA MET A 693 23.97 -29.16 23.73
C MET A 693 23.86 -30.69 23.77
N LEU A 694 24.66 -31.36 24.60
CA LEU A 694 24.59 -32.81 24.82
C LEU A 694 23.19 -33.24 25.27
N ASN A 695 22.57 -32.48 26.17
CA ASN A 695 21.21 -32.77 26.58
C ASN A 695 20.22 -32.67 25.42
N ASN A 696 20.33 -31.66 24.55
CA ASN A 696 19.39 -31.49 23.43
C ASN A 696 19.58 -32.58 22.37
N ILE A 697 20.82 -33.01 22.12
CA ILE A 697 21.11 -34.21 21.32
C ILE A 697 20.47 -35.45 21.95
N GLY A 698 20.56 -35.60 23.28
CA GLY A 698 19.89 -36.66 24.03
C GLY A 698 18.36 -36.63 23.83
N GLY A 699 17.76 -35.44 23.89
CA GLY A 699 16.34 -35.20 23.60
C GLY A 699 15.94 -35.62 22.20
N ALA A 700 16.71 -35.24 21.19
CA ALA A 700 16.44 -35.61 19.81
C ALA A 700 16.58 -37.13 19.57
N TRP A 701 17.57 -37.80 20.18
CA TRP A 701 17.67 -39.26 20.12
C TRP A 701 16.53 -39.97 20.84
N TYR A 702 16.04 -39.40 21.95
CA TYR A 702 14.87 -39.90 22.66
C TYR A 702 13.61 -39.80 21.79
N ALA A 703 13.41 -38.67 21.10
CA ALA A 703 12.31 -38.48 20.15
C ALA A 703 12.37 -39.47 18.96
N LEU A 704 13.56 -39.89 18.53
CA LEU A 704 13.75 -40.97 17.55
C LEU A 704 13.51 -42.38 18.12
N GLY A 705 13.12 -42.52 19.38
CA GLY A 705 12.91 -43.80 20.06
C GLY A 705 14.20 -44.51 20.49
N ASN A 706 15.37 -43.86 20.38
CA ASN A 706 16.65 -44.44 20.81
C ASN A 706 17.03 -44.00 22.22
N ALA A 707 16.29 -44.52 23.21
CA ALA A 707 16.50 -44.18 24.61
C ALA A 707 17.92 -44.54 25.13
N LYS A 708 18.58 -45.56 24.58
CA LYS A 708 19.97 -45.91 24.95
C LYS A 708 20.95 -44.79 24.58
N LYS A 709 20.89 -44.28 23.35
CA LYS A 709 21.73 -43.15 22.94
C LYS A 709 21.39 -41.88 23.72
N ALA A 710 20.10 -41.64 23.97
CA ALA A 710 19.65 -40.51 24.77
C ALA A 710 20.30 -40.51 26.17
N ILE A 711 20.26 -41.65 26.87
CA ILE A 711 20.91 -41.82 28.18
C ILE A 711 22.40 -41.49 28.12
N THR A 712 23.13 -42.02 27.14
CA THR A 712 24.57 -41.75 26.99
C THR A 712 24.88 -40.26 26.89
N TYR A 713 24.07 -39.50 26.16
CA TYR A 713 24.24 -38.06 26.01
C TYR A 713 23.79 -37.29 27.27
N TYR A 714 22.67 -37.67 27.88
CA TYR A 714 22.20 -37.06 29.12
C TYR A 714 23.15 -37.29 30.30
N GLU A 715 23.76 -38.47 30.42
CA GLU A 715 24.74 -38.77 31.46
C GLU A 715 26.01 -37.94 31.31
N GLN A 716 26.47 -37.70 30.07
CA GLN A 716 27.57 -36.77 29.80
C GLN A 716 27.21 -35.35 30.23
N ALA A 717 26.01 -34.86 29.87
CA ALA A 717 25.52 -33.56 30.30
C ALA A 717 25.41 -33.45 31.84
N LEU A 718 24.85 -34.46 32.49
CA LEU A 718 24.71 -34.55 33.95
C LEU A 718 26.07 -34.46 34.65
N SER A 719 27.07 -35.19 34.16
CA SER A 719 28.42 -35.19 34.72
C SER A 719 29.05 -33.79 34.70
N ILE A 720 28.88 -33.06 33.60
CA ILE A 720 29.35 -31.68 33.46
C ILE A 720 28.58 -30.75 34.39
N ASP A 721 27.24 -30.78 34.36
CA ASP A 721 26.40 -29.89 35.16
C ASP A 721 26.61 -30.10 36.68
N LYS A 722 26.86 -31.34 37.12
CA LYS A 722 27.25 -31.65 38.51
C LYS A 722 28.60 -31.05 38.89
N ALA A 723 29.59 -31.13 37.99
CA ALA A 723 30.91 -30.57 38.25
C ALA A 723 30.89 -29.04 38.32
N VAL A 724 30.01 -28.38 37.55
CA VAL A 724 29.92 -26.91 37.51
C VAL A 724 29.03 -26.35 38.62
N TYR A 725 27.82 -26.91 38.80
CA TYR A 725 26.80 -26.32 39.67
C TYR A 725 26.61 -27.07 40.99
N GLY A 726 27.19 -28.26 41.15
CA GLY A 726 26.99 -29.15 42.29
C GLY A 726 25.75 -30.03 42.17
N ASP A 727 25.73 -31.13 42.94
CA ASP A 727 24.73 -32.20 42.83
C ASP A 727 23.28 -31.77 43.09
N ARG A 728 23.05 -30.65 43.79
CA ARG A 728 21.71 -30.18 44.16
C ARG A 728 21.18 -29.05 43.29
N HIS A 729 21.84 -28.72 42.18
CA HIS A 729 21.36 -27.63 41.33
C HIS A 729 20.11 -28.05 40.52
N PRO A 730 19.12 -27.16 40.29
CA PRO A 730 17.94 -27.47 39.48
C PRO A 730 18.26 -27.99 38.06
N THR A 731 19.36 -27.54 37.43
CA THR A 731 19.80 -28.09 36.13
C THR A 731 20.13 -29.58 36.22
N VAL A 732 20.75 -30.04 37.32
CA VAL A 732 21.06 -31.46 37.58
C VAL A 732 19.76 -32.26 37.70
N ALA A 733 18.75 -31.71 38.38
CA ALA A 733 17.42 -32.31 38.47
C ALA A 733 16.75 -32.47 37.10
N THR A 734 16.86 -31.46 36.22
CA THR A 734 16.37 -31.55 34.83
C THR A 734 17.04 -32.70 34.08
N ARG A 735 18.37 -32.85 34.17
CA ARG A 735 19.08 -33.97 33.52
C ARG A 735 18.65 -35.32 34.08
N LEU A 736 18.53 -35.44 35.40
CA LEU A 736 18.07 -36.66 36.08
C LEU A 736 16.65 -37.04 35.65
N ASN A 737 15.74 -36.07 35.53
CA ASN A 737 14.40 -36.31 35.01
C ASN A 737 14.41 -36.85 33.57
N ASN A 738 15.26 -36.29 32.70
CA ASN A 738 15.39 -36.75 31.31
C ASN A 738 15.96 -38.18 31.23
N ILE A 739 16.95 -38.49 32.08
CA ILE A 739 17.52 -39.84 32.22
C ILE A 739 16.47 -40.81 32.75
N GLY A 740 15.69 -40.40 33.76
CA GLY A 740 14.60 -41.21 34.32
C GLY A 740 13.56 -41.57 33.27
N SER A 741 13.14 -40.60 32.46
CA SER A 741 12.21 -40.82 31.34
C SER A 741 12.78 -41.81 30.31
N ALA A 742 14.07 -41.70 29.99
CA ALA A 742 14.71 -42.60 29.06
C ALA A 742 14.86 -44.03 29.62
N TRP A 743 15.15 -44.21 30.91
CA TRP A 743 15.14 -45.53 31.56
C TRP A 743 13.76 -46.15 31.60
N TYR A 744 12.73 -45.34 31.89
CA TYR A 744 11.34 -45.79 31.86
C TYR A 744 10.95 -46.29 30.47
N ALA A 745 11.33 -45.57 29.41
CA ALA A 745 11.11 -45.99 28.03
C ALA A 745 11.85 -47.30 27.65
N LEU A 746 12.93 -47.64 28.34
CA LEU A 746 13.63 -48.94 28.21
C LEU A 746 13.02 -50.05 29.08
N GLY A 747 12.01 -49.75 29.91
CA GLY A 747 11.39 -50.70 30.84
C GLY A 747 12.15 -50.89 32.16
N ASP A 748 13.21 -50.12 32.43
CA ASP A 748 13.95 -50.18 33.70
C ASP A 748 13.31 -49.24 34.73
N SER A 749 12.24 -49.72 35.36
CA SER A 749 11.47 -48.96 36.35
C SER A 749 12.29 -48.61 37.60
N GLN A 750 13.26 -49.45 37.98
CA GLN A 750 14.06 -49.22 39.17
C GLN A 750 14.96 -47.99 38.98
N ARG A 751 15.73 -47.95 37.89
CA ARG A 751 16.61 -46.80 37.59
C ARG A 751 15.82 -45.54 37.30
N ALA A 752 14.70 -45.66 36.61
CA ALA A 752 13.81 -44.53 36.36
C ALA A 752 13.33 -43.90 37.67
N LYS A 753 12.84 -44.72 38.61
CA LYS A 753 12.38 -44.27 39.92
C LYS A 753 13.47 -43.60 40.73
N GLU A 754 14.69 -44.15 40.76
CA GLU A 754 15.84 -43.54 41.43
C GLU A 754 16.18 -42.16 40.86
N CYS A 755 16.17 -42.02 39.53
CA CYS A 755 16.46 -40.75 38.86
C CYS A 755 15.37 -39.71 39.14
N PHE A 756 14.09 -40.10 39.01
CA PHE A 756 12.98 -39.18 39.28
C PHE A 756 12.92 -38.80 40.76
N GLN A 757 13.24 -39.70 41.69
CA GLN A 757 13.23 -39.40 43.13
C GLN A 757 14.26 -38.32 43.45
N GLN A 758 15.48 -38.46 42.93
CA GLN A 758 16.54 -37.45 43.09
C GLN A 758 16.14 -36.11 42.46
N ALA A 759 15.56 -36.13 41.25
CA ALA A 759 15.09 -34.90 40.60
C ALA A 759 13.96 -34.20 41.40
N TYR A 760 13.03 -34.98 41.97
CA TYR A 760 11.92 -34.45 42.78
C TYR A 760 12.42 -33.82 44.07
N ASP A 761 13.35 -34.48 44.78
CA ASP A 761 13.89 -33.94 46.03
C ASP A 761 14.60 -32.60 45.78
N ILE A 762 15.36 -32.47 44.69
CA ILE A 762 16.01 -31.21 44.30
C ILE A 762 14.98 -30.14 43.91
N PHE A 763 14.04 -30.46 42.99
CA PHE A 763 13.05 -29.46 42.56
C PHE A 763 12.15 -29.00 43.69
N ARG A 764 11.74 -29.90 44.60
CA ARG A 764 10.96 -29.55 45.78
C ARG A 764 11.77 -28.65 46.73
N GLU A 765 13.04 -28.95 46.96
CA GLU A 765 13.93 -28.12 47.82
C GLU A 765 14.07 -26.69 47.28
N PHE A 766 14.23 -26.52 45.96
CA PHE A 766 14.46 -25.22 45.34
C PHE A 766 13.19 -24.43 44.99
N TYR A 767 12.17 -25.09 44.45
CA TYR A 767 10.99 -24.43 43.89
C TYR A 767 9.69 -24.72 44.66
N GLY A 768 9.71 -25.65 45.62
CA GLY A 768 8.52 -26.12 46.32
C GLY A 768 7.67 -27.11 45.52
N ASP A 769 6.66 -27.68 46.17
CA ASP A 769 5.80 -28.74 45.60
C ASP A 769 4.88 -28.27 44.47
N GLU A 770 4.50 -26.99 44.46
CA GLU A 770 3.53 -26.43 43.50
C GLU A 770 4.16 -26.02 42.16
N HIS A 771 5.49 -25.99 42.08
CA HIS A 771 6.18 -25.60 40.84
C HIS A 771 5.96 -26.64 39.73
N PRO A 772 5.75 -26.22 38.47
CA PRO A 772 5.48 -27.14 37.36
C PRO A 772 6.50 -28.26 37.23
N SER A 773 7.80 -27.96 37.32
CA SER A 773 8.85 -28.98 37.25
C SER A 773 8.76 -30.02 38.37
N THR A 774 8.46 -29.61 39.60
CA THR A 774 8.30 -30.52 40.75
C THR A 774 7.10 -31.43 40.55
N ARG A 775 5.97 -30.87 40.08
CA ARG A 775 4.76 -31.64 39.75
C ARG A 775 4.99 -32.65 38.63
N THR A 776 5.63 -32.23 37.53
CA THR A 776 5.94 -33.13 36.40
C THR A 776 6.78 -34.32 36.84
N VAL A 777 7.85 -34.11 37.62
CA VAL A 777 8.67 -35.22 38.12
C VAL A 777 7.89 -36.11 39.08
N LYS A 778 7.03 -35.53 39.94
CA LYS A 778 6.16 -36.28 40.84
C LYS A 778 5.15 -37.16 40.10
N GLU A 779 4.61 -36.67 38.99
CA GLU A 779 3.74 -37.47 38.12
C GLU A 779 4.49 -38.66 37.53
N TRP A 780 5.71 -38.46 37.03
CA TRP A 780 6.55 -39.56 36.55
C TRP A 780 6.87 -40.56 37.68
N LEU A 781 7.23 -40.09 38.88
CA LEU A 781 7.43 -40.93 40.06
C LEU A 781 6.22 -41.79 40.42
N ASN A 782 5.01 -41.27 40.23
CA ASN A 782 3.77 -42.01 40.50
C ASN A 782 3.44 -43.03 39.39
N ARG A 783 3.97 -42.84 38.18
CA ARG A 783 3.76 -43.73 37.02
C ARG A 783 4.72 -44.91 37.01
N VAL A 784 5.90 -44.77 37.60
CA VAL A 784 6.95 -45.80 37.72
C VAL A 784 6.81 -46.58 39.02
#